data_AF-A0AAD5VY89-F1
#
_entry.id   AF-A0AAD5VY89-F1
#
_cell.length_a   1.000
_cell.length_b   1.000
_cell.length_c   1.000
_cell.angle_alpha   90.00
_cell.angle_beta   90.00
_cell.angle_gamma   90.00
#
_symmetry.space_group_name_H-M   'P 1'
#
loop_
_entity.id
_entity.type
_entity.pdbx_description
1 polymer ?
#
loop_
_entity_poly.entity_id
_entity_poly.type
_entity_poly.pdbx_seq_one_letter_code
_entity_poly.pdbx_strand_id
1 'polypeptide(L)'
;MPPYDEWNRIDDEEEEELLENSFFEGKRDVILFCIDCSESMLELRDDPNYEDVKICHLFTALEAAMQIQKRKILVGPNDSVGIMLFNTTRKSENGRAEASELKRHTFVFQPISLLSAPKVQELIQLLDAARENPTELRDTFPPLSGKRMPMGDVFTSCNWVLRDGAPKTATKRIFLITDEDNPHAGPGSNQLITSAKTTLDDLVQAGVLVEPFFISTDDKPFDVSRFYSQILLPTNLDEDEEMTENSSLLPESISISRIEDLLNQMRIHEVPKRALFTVPFQLAEGFVIGVKGYGLVTEQKKGSYKYFVDLGDRMEVANSRTAYVDEEHQTDVGKTKIVFGMSQGANTTSGDEEEDDSGLGFGVKVAKAGQRPFYNAEEIRSFRTLGLEPGIRLLGFKDRGELRFGDNIKHSQFIYPDEMEERTDENGFIADPPGIHVIPIPFADNIRAAPIEEAFRASDDLKDAARAWIDKLSIKNGTYSPDSYPNPALAYHNAQLQASAFREEFDPDAFDDLTEPNIGMIHKRAGALMKEWKLGLLNDDTANIVVAMTGSKRKADTSVDEAEIRSKHEAGALGKLRVDQLKNMEWLTNIRGQPNDAISSWLSDNVLISASDYQCLSATRLLMASNLHEISSTPHFQNLLSEDLNRISLIYFWAPWAEPCKQMSEVVVELSRKYPTYLFLQVEAEEQDEIAQSFDIESVPSFILLRGHVLLGRIAGADATGLTQLLQKHASNQAYRPLSHTDQKPAEALTEAHSVAPDAIQESPEELEKRLRNLMNQSKVVLFMKGTPDTPRCGFSRKIVGILQGEKIDFTHFDILTDEDVRQGLKKLNDWPTFPQLIINGELVGGLDIVQELVETGELKEMLV
;
A
#
# COMPACT_ATOMS: atom_id res chain seq x y z
N MET A 1 -9.98 14.95 -27.10
CA MET A 1 -10.28 15.64 -25.83
C MET A 1 -9.88 14.70 -24.71
N PRO A 2 -9.10 15.16 -23.74
CA PRO A 2 -8.75 14.41 -22.54
C PRO A 2 -9.99 13.82 -21.85
N PRO A 3 -10.00 12.54 -21.45
CA PRO A 3 -11.00 11.99 -20.54
C PRO A 3 -11.07 12.80 -19.23
N TYR A 4 -12.18 12.69 -18.50
CA TYR A 4 -12.35 13.34 -17.19
C TYR A 4 -11.18 13.04 -16.21
N ASP A 5 -10.62 11.83 -16.30
CA ASP A 5 -9.46 11.42 -15.50
C ASP A 5 -8.17 12.19 -15.83
N GLU A 6 -8.02 12.70 -17.05
CA GLU A 6 -6.87 13.54 -17.43
C GLU A 6 -7.02 14.99 -16.96
N TRP A 7 -8.21 15.43 -16.53
CA TRP A 7 -8.37 16.79 -16.01
C TRP A 7 -7.68 16.94 -14.66
N ASN A 8 -7.72 15.91 -13.82
CA ASN A 8 -7.01 15.90 -12.54
C ASN A 8 -5.49 15.73 -12.75
N ARG A 9 -5.07 15.04 -13.81
CA ARG A 9 -3.65 14.82 -14.13
C ARG A 9 -2.85 16.07 -14.44
N ILE A 10 -3.44 17.16 -14.93
CA ILE A 10 -2.65 18.35 -15.33
C ILE A 10 -1.96 19.00 -14.12
N ASP A 11 -2.60 18.97 -12.94
CA ASP A 11 -1.94 19.40 -11.70
C ASP A 11 -1.23 18.22 -11.03
N ASP A 12 -1.71 16.97 -11.11
CA ASP A 12 -1.00 15.84 -10.47
C ASP A 12 0.34 15.52 -11.16
N GLU A 13 0.43 15.59 -12.49
CA GLU A 13 1.68 15.42 -13.25
C GLU A 13 2.60 16.65 -13.13
N GLU A 14 2.06 17.88 -13.10
CA GLU A 14 2.88 19.08 -12.85
C GLU A 14 3.30 19.19 -11.36
N GLU A 15 2.48 18.78 -10.39
CA GLU A 15 2.85 18.69 -8.96
C GLU A 15 3.79 17.51 -8.72
N GLU A 16 3.59 16.34 -9.34
CA GLU A 16 4.55 15.23 -9.28
C GLU A 16 5.85 15.60 -9.99
N GLU A 17 5.84 16.25 -11.15
CA GLU A 17 7.05 16.78 -11.79
C GLU A 17 7.70 17.89 -10.96
N LEU A 18 6.94 18.77 -10.29
CA LEU A 18 7.50 19.80 -9.41
C LEU A 18 8.03 19.19 -8.11
N LEU A 19 7.42 18.13 -7.59
CA LEU A 19 7.90 17.37 -6.43
C LEU A 19 9.15 16.56 -6.80
N GLU A 20 9.18 15.89 -7.95
CA GLU A 20 10.34 15.13 -8.45
C GLU A 20 11.48 16.06 -8.88
N ASN A 21 11.20 17.14 -9.61
CA ASN A 21 12.19 18.17 -9.94
C ASN A 21 12.64 18.87 -8.66
N SER A 22 11.80 19.19 -7.68
CA SER A 22 12.30 19.75 -6.41
C SER A 22 13.12 18.74 -5.58
N PHE A 23 12.89 17.43 -5.74
CA PHE A 23 13.71 16.39 -5.11
C PHE A 23 15.12 16.34 -5.71
N PHE A 24 15.23 16.32 -7.05
CA PHE A 24 16.50 16.16 -7.80
C PHE A 24 17.21 17.46 -8.21
N GLU A 25 16.46 18.55 -8.36
CA GLU A 25 16.91 19.92 -8.64
C GLU A 25 17.14 20.71 -7.32
N GLY A 26 17.16 19.99 -6.19
CA GLY A 26 17.57 20.51 -4.89
C GLY A 26 18.98 21.12 -4.93
N LYS A 27 19.21 22.14 -4.09
CA LYS A 27 20.55 22.69 -3.84
C LYS A 27 21.55 21.55 -3.65
N ARG A 28 22.60 21.53 -4.48
CA ARG A 28 23.71 20.57 -4.39
C ARG A 28 24.16 20.43 -2.94
N ASP A 29 24.23 19.22 -2.44
CA ASP A 29 24.76 18.96 -1.10
C ASP A 29 26.26 18.65 -1.19
N VAL A 30 27.04 19.18 -0.25
CA VAL A 30 28.48 18.99 -0.20
C VAL A 30 28.85 18.46 1.17
N ILE A 31 29.34 17.22 1.22
CA ILE A 31 29.77 16.56 2.46
C ILE A 31 31.29 16.41 2.43
N LEU A 32 31.97 16.98 3.42
CA LEU A 32 33.39 16.76 3.68
C LEU A 32 33.55 15.85 4.90
N PHE A 33 34.00 14.61 4.68
CA PHE A 33 34.43 13.74 5.77
C PHE A 33 35.79 14.20 6.29
N CYS A 34 35.83 14.66 7.54
CA CYS A 34 37.03 15.08 8.24
C CYS A 34 37.37 14.04 9.32
N ILE A 35 38.28 13.11 8.99
CA ILE A 35 38.53 11.91 9.79
C ILE A 35 39.90 11.99 10.48
N ASP A 36 39.93 11.67 11.76
CA ASP A 36 41.18 11.57 12.53
C ASP A 36 41.98 10.32 12.15
N CYS A 37 43.29 10.48 11.92
CA CYS A 37 44.25 9.39 11.70
C CYS A 37 45.29 9.31 12.82
N SER A 38 44.89 9.60 14.05
CA SER A 38 45.75 9.45 15.22
C SER A 38 46.06 7.99 15.56
N GLU A 39 47.04 7.76 16.44
CA GLU A 39 47.46 6.40 16.80
C GLU A 39 46.33 5.57 17.44
N SER A 40 45.38 6.20 18.14
CA SER A 40 44.20 5.53 18.73
C SER A 40 43.22 5.05 17.64
N MET A 41 42.99 5.87 16.62
CA MET A 41 42.10 5.52 15.50
C MET A 41 42.60 4.32 14.66
N LEU A 42 43.91 4.06 14.68
CA LEU A 42 44.59 2.98 13.97
C LEU A 42 44.90 1.76 14.85
N GLU A 43 44.41 1.73 16.09
CA GLU A 43 44.55 0.58 16.98
C GLU A 43 43.70 -0.59 16.47
N LEU A 44 44.30 -1.78 16.40
CA LEU A 44 43.64 -2.99 15.90
C LEU A 44 42.78 -3.63 16.98
N ARG A 45 41.53 -3.93 16.63
CA ARG A 45 40.48 -4.51 17.47
C ARG A 45 39.81 -5.65 16.73
N ASP A 46 39.21 -6.58 17.45
CA ASP A 46 38.52 -7.72 16.85
C ASP A 46 37.21 -7.24 16.20
N ASP A 47 36.91 -7.74 14.99
CA ASP A 47 35.70 -7.40 14.24
C ASP A 47 34.46 -8.06 14.90
N PRO A 48 33.37 -7.33 15.15
CA PRO A 48 32.17 -7.89 15.78
C PRO A 48 31.40 -8.88 14.88
N ASN A 49 31.60 -8.82 13.56
CA ASN A 49 30.86 -9.61 12.56
C ASN A 49 31.64 -10.84 12.08
N TYR A 50 32.98 -10.82 12.15
CA TYR A 50 33.84 -11.89 11.63
C TYR A 50 34.85 -12.37 12.66
N GLU A 51 34.85 -13.68 12.95
CA GLU A 51 35.88 -14.31 13.78
C GLU A 51 37.27 -14.20 13.12
N ASP A 52 38.29 -13.91 13.92
CA ASP A 52 39.71 -13.78 13.53
C ASP A 52 40.06 -12.60 12.58
N VAL A 53 39.13 -11.67 12.32
CA VAL A 53 39.41 -10.44 11.56
C VAL A 53 39.67 -9.29 12.52
N LYS A 54 40.72 -8.49 12.24
CA LYS A 54 41.05 -7.30 13.01
C LYS A 54 40.86 -6.03 12.19
N ILE A 55 40.10 -5.09 12.74
CA ILE A 55 39.80 -3.79 12.14
C ILE A 55 40.21 -2.65 13.07
N CYS A 56 40.26 -1.42 12.56
CA CYS A 56 40.52 -0.22 13.37
C CYS A 56 39.39 0.81 13.19
N HIS A 57 39.34 1.84 14.05
CA HIS A 57 38.33 2.89 13.95
C HIS A 57 38.44 3.70 12.66
N LEU A 58 39.65 3.87 12.10
CA LEU A 58 39.83 4.50 10.79
C LEU A 58 39.18 3.67 9.67
N PHE A 59 39.31 2.34 9.72
CA PHE A 59 38.63 1.44 8.78
C PHE A 59 37.12 1.65 8.83
N THR A 60 36.57 1.67 10.05
CA THR A 60 35.14 1.91 10.32
C THR A 60 34.67 3.25 9.75
N ALA A 61 35.41 4.34 10.00
CA ALA A 61 35.06 5.67 9.51
C ALA A 61 35.09 5.77 7.98
N LEU A 62 36.07 5.13 7.34
CA LEU A 62 36.20 5.07 5.88
C LEU A 62 35.13 4.18 5.25
N GLU A 63 34.78 3.06 5.89
CA GLU A 63 33.67 2.20 5.47
C GLU A 63 32.33 2.96 5.55
N ALA A 64 32.10 3.73 6.61
CA ALA A 64 30.93 4.58 6.73
C ALA A 64 30.85 5.63 5.62
N ALA A 65 31.97 6.30 5.34
CA ALA A 65 32.07 7.24 4.21
C ALA A 65 31.79 6.56 2.86
N MET A 66 32.35 5.37 2.63
CA MET A 66 32.13 4.58 1.42
C MET A 66 30.64 4.22 1.23
N GLN A 67 29.97 3.75 2.29
CA GLN A 67 28.54 3.40 2.23
C GLN A 67 27.67 4.62 1.91
N ILE A 68 27.98 5.78 2.49
CA ILE A 68 27.29 7.04 2.17
C ILE A 68 27.55 7.44 0.71
N GLN A 69 28.79 7.33 0.22
CA GLN A 69 29.10 7.59 -1.19
C GLN A 69 28.34 6.67 -2.15
N LYS A 70 28.28 5.36 -1.85
CA LYS A 70 27.49 4.38 -2.64
C LYS A 70 26.01 4.77 -2.71
N ARG A 71 25.43 5.15 -1.57
CA ARG A 71 24.03 5.58 -1.49
C ARG A 71 23.78 6.90 -2.21
N LYS A 72 24.64 7.89 -2.02
CA LYS A 72 24.54 9.23 -2.64
C LYS A 72 24.70 9.18 -4.16
N ILE A 73 25.44 8.21 -4.72
CA ILE A 73 25.46 7.99 -6.17
C ILE A 73 24.05 7.74 -6.73
N LEU A 74 23.20 7.05 -5.97
CA LEU A 74 21.83 6.73 -6.37
C LEU A 74 20.84 7.85 -6.04
N VAL A 75 20.90 8.37 -4.80
CA VAL A 75 19.89 9.30 -4.25
C VAL A 75 20.22 10.77 -4.55
N GLY A 76 21.50 11.11 -4.74
CA GLY A 76 21.99 12.48 -4.87
C GLY A 76 23.05 12.61 -5.98
N PRO A 77 22.70 12.40 -7.26
CA PRO A 77 23.69 12.40 -8.36
C PRO A 77 24.39 13.74 -8.59
N ASN A 78 23.83 14.84 -8.06
CA ASN A 78 24.40 16.18 -8.12
C ASN A 78 25.21 16.56 -6.86
N ASP A 79 25.27 15.66 -5.87
CA ASP A 79 25.97 15.89 -4.62
C ASP A 79 27.48 15.67 -4.80
N SER A 80 28.26 16.39 -3.99
CA SER A 80 29.72 16.27 -4.00
C SER A 80 30.22 15.80 -2.65
N VAL A 81 31.17 14.88 -2.66
CA VAL A 81 31.77 14.35 -1.44
C VAL A 81 33.28 14.52 -1.51
N GLY A 82 33.88 14.84 -0.37
CA GLY A 82 35.33 14.83 -0.17
C GLY A 82 35.71 14.06 1.09
N ILE A 83 36.93 13.54 1.12
CA ILE A 83 37.54 12.88 2.28
C ILE A 83 38.86 13.57 2.60
N MET A 84 38.95 14.12 3.80
CA MET A 84 40.12 14.74 4.37
C MET A 84 40.52 14.01 5.66
N LEU A 85 41.79 13.67 5.76
CA LEU A 85 42.41 13.04 6.92
C LEU A 85 43.29 14.05 7.65
N PHE A 86 43.27 14.05 8.98
CA PHE A 86 44.17 14.86 9.80
C PHE A 86 44.96 14.00 10.80
N ASN A 87 46.03 14.56 11.39
CA ASN A 87 47.02 13.82 12.19
C ASN A 87 47.77 12.72 11.41
N THR A 88 48.03 12.92 10.10
CA THR A 88 48.88 12.02 9.31
C THR A 88 50.19 12.67 8.88
N THR A 89 51.23 11.87 8.68
CA THR A 89 52.52 12.32 8.12
C THR A 89 52.55 12.27 6.59
N ARG A 90 51.55 11.66 5.96
CA ARG A 90 51.42 11.60 4.50
C ARG A 90 51.22 13.00 3.92
N LYS A 91 51.84 13.25 2.77
CA LYS A 91 51.71 14.50 2.00
C LYS A 91 50.81 14.26 0.79
N SER A 92 50.05 15.28 0.40
CA SER A 92 49.23 15.23 -0.82
C SER A 92 50.14 15.20 -2.06
N GLU A 93 49.97 14.19 -2.91
CA GLU A 93 50.68 14.02 -4.18
C GLU A 93 49.67 14.25 -5.34
N ASN A 94 49.90 15.30 -6.14
CA ASN A 94 49.20 15.72 -7.37
C ASN A 94 48.11 16.81 -7.27
N GLY A 95 48.37 17.93 -7.96
CA GLY A 95 47.36 18.93 -8.36
C GLY A 95 47.90 20.36 -8.47
N ARG A 96 48.33 20.75 -9.67
CA ARG A 96 48.98 22.01 -10.14
C ARG A 96 48.45 23.39 -9.68
N ALA A 97 47.69 23.55 -8.59
CA ALA A 97 47.29 24.88 -8.09
C ALA A 97 47.20 25.07 -6.56
N GLU A 98 47.19 24.04 -5.70
CA GLU A 98 46.59 24.19 -4.34
C GLU A 98 47.47 23.74 -3.15
N ALA A 99 48.80 23.62 -3.32
CA ALA A 99 49.68 23.10 -2.27
C ALA A 99 50.20 24.14 -1.24
N SER A 100 49.75 25.40 -1.26
CA SER A 100 50.36 26.47 -0.45
C SER A 100 49.63 26.80 0.86
N GLU A 101 48.40 26.34 1.07
CA GLU A 101 47.53 26.87 2.16
C GLU A 101 47.00 25.80 3.13
N LEU A 102 47.01 24.52 2.76
CA LEU A 102 46.68 23.43 3.68
C LEU A 102 47.67 23.38 4.85
N LYS A 103 47.12 23.26 6.06
CA LYS A 103 47.93 23.16 7.27
C LYS A 103 48.70 21.85 7.28
N ARG A 104 49.86 21.84 7.94
CA ARG A 104 50.70 20.64 8.05
C ARG A 104 49.93 19.54 8.76
N HIS A 105 50.19 18.30 8.35
CA HIS A 105 49.56 17.08 8.90
C HIS A 105 48.09 16.87 8.50
N THR A 106 47.64 17.60 7.48
CA THR A 106 46.39 17.35 6.76
C THR A 106 46.68 16.68 5.41
N PHE A 107 45.86 15.70 5.05
CA PHE A 107 45.91 15.02 3.76
C PHE A 107 44.51 14.91 3.17
N VAL A 108 44.32 15.43 1.97
CA VAL A 108 43.07 15.26 1.22
C VAL A 108 43.19 13.95 0.43
N PHE A 109 42.47 12.91 0.86
CA PHE A 109 42.43 11.63 0.17
C PHE A 109 41.56 11.72 -1.09
N GLN A 110 40.38 12.32 -0.96
CA GLN A 110 39.48 12.61 -2.08
C GLN A 110 39.08 14.09 -2.07
N PRO A 111 39.42 14.88 -3.11
CA PRO A 111 38.96 16.25 -3.20
C PRO A 111 37.45 16.31 -3.41
N ILE A 112 36.80 17.37 -2.91
CA ILE A 112 35.37 17.58 -3.09
C ILE A 112 35.07 17.64 -4.58
N SER A 113 34.25 16.71 -5.04
CA SER A 113 33.87 16.59 -6.44
C SER A 113 32.59 15.77 -6.54
N LEU A 114 31.93 15.86 -7.71
CA LEU A 114 30.78 15.02 -8.01
C LEU A 114 31.14 13.55 -7.85
N LEU A 115 30.23 12.82 -7.21
CA LEU A 115 30.40 11.39 -6.98
C LEU A 115 30.50 10.63 -8.29
N SER A 116 31.38 9.63 -8.30
CA SER A 116 31.58 8.77 -9.46
C SER A 116 32.00 7.38 -8.99
N ALA A 117 31.49 6.34 -9.66
CA ALA A 117 31.82 4.96 -9.33
C ALA A 117 33.33 4.69 -9.23
N PRO A 118 34.21 5.20 -10.14
CA PRO A 118 35.65 4.94 -10.04
C PRO A 118 36.30 5.45 -8.75
N LYS A 119 35.88 6.60 -8.22
CA LYS A 119 36.43 7.14 -6.95
C LYS A 119 36.00 6.32 -5.75
N VAL A 120 34.76 5.83 -5.77
CA VAL A 120 34.26 4.94 -4.72
C VAL A 120 34.98 3.58 -4.82
N GLN A 121 35.27 3.09 -6.03
CA GLN A 121 36.07 1.86 -6.22
C GLN A 121 37.48 1.96 -5.66
N GLU A 122 38.15 3.11 -5.77
CA GLU A 122 39.46 3.32 -5.15
C GLU A 122 39.39 3.14 -3.63
N LEU A 123 38.32 3.64 -3.00
CA LEU A 123 38.10 3.46 -1.56
C LEU A 123 37.72 2.01 -1.20
N ILE A 124 36.90 1.35 -2.03
CA ILE A 124 36.58 -0.09 -1.86
C ILE A 124 37.85 -0.92 -1.89
N GLN A 125 38.70 -0.75 -2.91
CA GLN A 125 39.96 -1.50 -3.05
C GLN A 125 40.90 -1.29 -1.86
N LEU A 126 40.97 -0.08 -1.33
CA LEU A 126 41.76 0.22 -0.14
C LEU A 126 41.20 -0.48 1.11
N LEU A 127 39.89 -0.51 1.28
CA LEU A 127 39.24 -1.21 2.39
C LEU A 127 39.37 -2.73 2.27
N ASP A 128 39.23 -3.30 1.07
CA ASP A 128 39.43 -4.73 0.84
C ASP A 128 40.88 -5.14 1.17
N ALA A 129 41.86 -4.36 0.70
CA ALA A 129 43.27 -4.58 1.03
C ALA A 129 43.53 -4.46 2.54
N ALA A 130 42.88 -3.52 3.23
CA ALA A 130 42.97 -3.37 4.68
C ALA A 130 42.30 -4.50 5.46
N ARG A 131 41.27 -5.13 4.90
CA ARG A 131 40.59 -6.30 5.49
C ARG A 131 41.46 -7.55 5.39
N GLU A 132 42.17 -7.72 4.27
CA GLU A 132 43.16 -8.80 4.10
C GLU A 132 44.43 -8.55 4.92
N ASN A 133 44.88 -7.29 4.99
CA ASN A 133 46.06 -6.86 5.72
C ASN A 133 45.73 -5.70 6.69
N PRO A 134 45.53 -5.98 7.99
CA PRO A 134 45.16 -4.96 8.97
C PRO A 134 46.16 -3.80 9.12
N THR A 135 47.41 -3.95 8.69
CA THR A 135 48.41 -2.86 8.74
C THR A 135 48.35 -1.91 7.55
N GLU A 136 47.62 -2.25 6.49
CA GLU A 136 47.60 -1.51 5.22
C GLU A 136 47.22 -0.03 5.42
N LEU A 137 46.20 0.25 6.25
CA LEU A 137 45.79 1.63 6.54
C LEU A 137 46.85 2.41 7.31
N ARG A 138 47.62 1.74 8.17
CA ARG A 138 48.70 2.36 8.94
C ARG A 138 49.90 2.68 8.04
N ASP A 139 50.20 1.82 7.09
CA ASP A 139 51.26 2.03 6.10
C ASP A 139 50.86 3.09 5.07
N THR A 140 49.59 3.09 4.68
CA THR A 140 49.00 4.04 3.73
C THR A 140 48.78 5.41 4.34
N PHE A 141 48.39 5.50 5.62
CA PHE A 141 48.14 6.73 6.35
C PHE A 141 48.92 6.75 7.68
N PRO A 142 50.25 6.92 7.63
CA PRO A 142 51.09 6.87 8.82
C PRO A 142 50.69 7.96 9.83
N PRO A 143 50.36 7.60 11.08
CA PRO A 143 49.89 8.55 12.09
C PRO A 143 51.00 9.50 12.53
N LEU A 144 50.59 10.67 13.00
CA LEU A 144 51.49 11.66 13.58
C LEU A 144 51.84 11.30 15.03
N SER A 145 53.08 10.93 15.30
CA SER A 145 53.53 10.57 16.65
C SER A 145 53.93 11.80 17.50
N GLY A 146 53.52 11.81 18.78
CA GLY A 146 54.04 12.68 19.84
C GLY A 146 53.49 14.11 19.93
N LYS A 147 53.09 14.75 18.82
CA LYS A 147 52.45 16.07 18.82
C LYS A 147 51.22 16.06 17.93
N ARG A 148 50.05 16.41 18.47
CA ARG A 148 48.80 16.48 17.69
C ARG A 148 48.63 17.82 16.98
N MET A 149 47.86 17.80 15.90
CA MET A 149 47.46 18.98 15.17
C MET A 149 46.45 19.82 15.98
N PRO A 150 46.59 21.16 16.06
CA PRO A 150 45.57 22.04 16.62
C PRO A 150 44.24 21.93 15.89
N MET A 151 43.11 21.83 16.61
CA MET A 151 41.79 21.71 15.99
C MET A 151 41.41 22.96 15.19
N GLY A 152 41.89 24.14 15.60
CA GLY A 152 41.71 25.35 14.78
C GLY A 152 42.43 25.29 13.43
N ASP A 153 43.58 24.60 13.35
CA ASP A 153 44.22 24.35 12.07
C ASP A 153 43.44 23.32 11.24
N VAL A 154 42.77 22.34 11.88
CA VAL A 154 41.90 21.36 11.20
C VAL A 154 40.71 22.07 10.56
N PHE A 155 39.97 22.89 11.32
CA PHE A 155 38.86 23.69 10.80
C PHE A 155 39.30 24.68 9.73
N THR A 156 40.48 25.29 9.90
CA THR A 156 41.08 26.11 8.84
C THR A 156 41.26 25.30 7.56
N SER A 157 41.89 24.12 7.63
CA SER A 157 42.04 23.22 6.47
C SER A 157 40.69 22.84 5.85
N CYS A 158 39.66 22.52 6.65
CA CYS A 158 38.31 22.25 6.14
C CYS A 158 37.75 23.43 5.34
N ASN A 159 37.92 24.66 5.83
CA ASN A 159 37.44 25.87 5.17
C ASN A 159 38.10 26.03 3.78
N TRP A 160 39.41 25.79 3.67
CA TRP A 160 40.13 25.85 2.39
C TRP A 160 39.59 24.79 1.41
N VAL A 161 39.47 23.54 1.85
CA VAL A 161 38.95 22.45 1.01
C VAL A 161 37.52 22.74 0.52
N LEU A 162 36.64 23.23 1.40
CA LEU A 162 35.28 23.60 1.03
C LEU A 162 35.22 24.82 0.10
N ARG A 163 36.07 25.82 0.30
CA ARG A 163 36.06 27.01 -0.56
C ARG A 163 36.49 26.67 -1.98
N ASP A 164 37.48 25.80 -2.13
CA ASP A 164 38.06 25.47 -3.44
C ASP A 164 37.21 24.43 -4.19
N GLY A 165 36.60 23.48 -3.47
CA GLY A 165 35.81 22.39 -4.07
C GLY A 165 34.29 22.53 -4.04
N ALA A 166 33.70 23.33 -3.14
CA ALA A 166 32.25 23.41 -2.97
C ALA A 166 31.62 24.59 -3.74
N PRO A 167 30.52 24.38 -4.50
CA PRO A 167 29.76 25.48 -5.08
C PRO A 167 29.24 26.47 -4.03
N LYS A 168 29.18 27.77 -4.35
CA LYS A 168 28.69 28.81 -3.41
C LYS A 168 27.23 28.65 -3.02
N THR A 169 26.41 28.06 -3.89
CA THR A 169 24.97 27.85 -3.69
C THR A 169 24.64 26.53 -3.02
N ALA A 170 25.64 25.69 -2.75
CA ALA A 170 25.49 24.38 -2.14
C ALA A 170 25.29 24.47 -0.63
N THR A 171 24.56 23.52 -0.08
CA THR A 171 24.57 23.24 1.37
C THR A 171 25.89 22.55 1.70
N LYS A 172 26.59 22.99 2.76
CA LYS A 172 27.94 22.50 3.08
C LYS A 172 27.95 21.89 4.47
N ARG A 173 28.44 20.65 4.58
CA ARG A 173 28.55 19.90 5.83
C ARG A 173 29.95 19.34 6.01
N ILE A 174 30.41 19.33 7.26
CA ILE A 174 31.63 18.65 7.68
C ILE A 174 31.23 17.56 8.66
N PHE A 175 31.55 16.31 8.35
CA PHE A 175 31.40 15.19 9.28
C PHE A 175 32.74 15.00 9.99
N LEU A 176 32.82 15.41 11.26
CA LEU A 176 34.03 15.31 12.07
C LEU A 176 34.04 13.97 12.81
N ILE A 177 34.95 13.07 12.46
CA ILE A 177 35.04 11.73 13.06
C ILE A 177 36.34 11.58 13.85
N THR A 178 36.24 11.25 15.14
CA THR A 178 37.40 11.06 16.03
C THR A 178 37.04 10.25 17.28
N ASP A 179 38.03 9.55 17.84
CA ASP A 179 37.95 8.84 19.13
C ASP A 179 38.70 9.59 20.26
N GLU A 180 39.14 10.82 20.00
CA GLU A 180 39.87 11.65 20.96
C GLU A 180 38.99 12.75 21.54
N ASP A 181 38.70 12.64 22.84
CA ASP A 181 37.82 13.52 23.61
C ASP A 181 38.52 14.79 24.09
N ASN A 182 39.86 14.76 24.22
CA ASN A 182 40.68 15.90 24.62
C ASN A 182 41.94 16.06 23.74
N PRO A 183 41.80 16.61 22.52
CA PRO A 183 42.93 16.76 21.60
C PRO A 183 44.01 17.75 22.07
N HIS A 184 43.73 18.61 23.06
CA HIS A 184 44.61 19.69 23.52
C HIS A 184 44.89 19.64 25.03
N ALA A 185 45.32 18.47 25.52
CA ALA A 185 45.77 18.34 26.90
C ALA A 185 47.11 19.08 27.16
N GLY A 186 47.16 19.93 28.19
CA GLY A 186 48.40 20.54 28.69
C GLY A 186 48.45 22.09 28.68
N PRO A 187 49.63 22.68 28.93
CA PRO A 187 49.79 24.14 29.00
C PRO A 187 49.53 24.80 27.64
N GLY A 188 48.63 25.78 27.60
CA GLY A 188 48.21 26.45 26.36
C GLY A 188 46.89 25.93 25.77
N SER A 189 46.23 24.97 26.43
CA SER A 189 44.90 24.44 26.04
C SER A 189 43.88 25.56 25.78
N ASN A 190 43.76 26.53 26.69
CA ASN A 190 42.79 27.64 26.56
C ASN A 190 43.00 28.47 25.29
N GLN A 191 44.26 28.70 24.89
CA GLN A 191 44.58 29.44 23.67
C GLN A 191 44.19 28.63 22.42
N LEU A 192 44.45 27.31 22.44
CA LEU A 192 44.08 26.42 21.34
C LEU A 192 42.56 26.21 21.24
N ILE A 193 41.85 26.13 22.36
CA ILE A 193 40.38 26.10 22.44
C ILE A 193 39.81 27.39 21.84
N THR A 194 40.34 28.55 22.25
CA THR A 194 39.91 29.85 21.70
C THR A 194 40.14 29.91 20.19
N SER A 195 41.30 29.47 19.72
CA SER A 195 41.61 29.41 18.29
C SER A 195 40.68 28.46 17.51
N ALA A 196 40.35 27.31 18.10
CA ALA A 196 39.43 26.34 17.50
C ALA A 196 38.00 26.88 17.44
N LYS A 197 37.54 27.54 18.50
CA LYS A 197 36.23 28.22 18.54
C LYS A 197 36.13 29.31 17.48
N THR A 198 37.11 30.22 17.39
CA THR A 198 37.10 31.28 16.38
C THR A 198 37.03 30.75 14.94
N THR A 199 37.83 29.72 14.63
CA THR A 199 37.85 29.13 13.28
C THR A 199 36.59 28.31 12.96
N LEU A 200 35.92 27.76 13.98
CA LEU A 200 34.61 27.14 13.82
C LEU A 200 33.53 28.21 13.60
N ASP A 201 33.54 29.30 14.35
CA ASP A 201 32.62 30.42 14.16
C ASP A 201 32.73 30.98 12.72
N ASP A 202 33.95 31.08 12.19
CA ASP A 202 34.20 31.47 10.79
C ASP A 202 33.56 30.49 9.78
N LEU A 203 33.58 29.18 10.05
CA LEU A 203 32.92 28.16 9.22
C LEU A 203 31.40 28.29 9.29
N VAL A 204 30.83 28.47 10.48
CA VAL A 204 29.40 28.65 10.69
C VAL A 204 28.90 29.92 10.00
N GLN A 205 29.63 31.03 10.12
CA GLN A 205 29.34 32.28 9.40
C GLN A 205 29.43 32.11 7.87
N ALA A 206 30.27 31.21 7.38
CA ALA A 206 30.35 30.86 5.96
C ALA A 206 29.21 29.92 5.50
N GLY A 207 28.26 29.58 6.39
CA GLY A 207 27.13 28.69 6.12
C GLY A 207 27.52 27.21 6.08
N VAL A 208 28.60 26.82 6.76
CA VAL A 208 29.04 25.43 6.87
C VAL A 208 28.56 24.85 8.19
N LEU A 209 27.87 23.71 8.13
CA LEU A 209 27.46 22.97 9.31
C LEU A 209 28.55 21.94 9.67
N VAL A 210 28.95 21.89 10.95
CA VAL A 210 29.93 20.90 11.44
C VAL A 210 29.21 19.93 12.37
N GLU A 211 29.18 18.67 11.97
CA GLU A 211 28.49 17.60 12.69
C GLU A 211 29.52 16.61 13.26
N PRO A 212 29.63 16.51 14.60
CA PRO A 212 30.54 15.58 15.25
C PRO A 212 29.99 14.15 15.27
N PHE A 213 30.86 13.18 15.03
CA PHE A 213 30.61 11.74 15.19
C PHE A 213 31.73 11.15 16.04
N PHE A 214 31.48 11.02 17.34
CA PHE A 214 32.51 10.62 18.30
C PHE A 214 32.47 9.12 18.51
N ILE A 215 33.60 8.45 18.26
CA ILE A 215 33.71 7.01 18.45
C ILE A 215 34.03 6.76 19.93
N SER A 216 33.16 6.03 20.60
CA SER A 216 33.25 5.68 22.01
C SER A 216 33.34 4.16 22.16
N THR A 217 34.17 3.68 23.07
CA THR A 217 34.33 2.23 23.30
C THR A 217 34.21 1.91 24.78
N ASP A 218 33.87 0.66 25.11
CA ASP A 218 33.68 0.24 26.50
C ASP A 218 34.91 0.52 27.38
N ASP A 219 36.11 0.40 26.80
CA ASP A 219 37.39 0.68 27.47
C ASP A 219 37.72 2.18 27.57
N LYS A 220 37.25 2.99 26.60
CA LYS A 220 37.46 4.45 26.54
C LYS A 220 36.14 5.14 26.18
N PRO A 221 35.28 5.46 27.17
CA PRO A 221 34.07 6.22 26.93
C PRO A 221 34.42 7.65 26.51
N PHE A 222 33.73 8.17 25.49
CA PHE A 222 34.00 9.51 24.98
C PHE A 222 33.34 10.58 25.86
N ASP A 223 34.14 11.48 26.42
CA ASP A 223 33.68 12.55 27.31
C ASP A 223 33.71 13.92 26.61
N VAL A 224 32.54 14.32 26.10
CA VAL A 224 32.35 15.56 25.33
C VAL A 224 32.68 16.82 26.16
N SER A 225 32.54 16.75 27.49
CA SER A 225 32.72 17.89 28.40
C SER A 225 34.16 18.41 28.47
N ARG A 226 35.14 17.59 28.06
CA ARG A 226 36.57 17.90 28.18
C ARG A 226 37.05 18.95 27.19
N PHE A 227 36.45 19.02 26.01
CA PHE A 227 36.89 19.90 24.94
C PHE A 227 35.74 20.37 24.05
N TYR A 228 34.97 19.44 23.49
CA TYR A 228 33.99 19.74 22.44
C TYR A 228 32.78 20.52 22.94
N SER A 229 32.36 20.37 24.20
CA SER A 229 31.29 21.20 24.80
C SER A 229 31.60 22.69 24.83
N GLN A 230 32.87 23.09 24.74
CA GLN A 230 33.26 24.51 24.74
C GLN A 230 33.29 25.12 23.32
N ILE A 231 33.30 24.26 22.30
CA ILE A 231 33.55 24.64 20.90
C ILE A 231 32.30 24.40 20.05
N LEU A 232 31.66 23.24 20.18
CA LEU A 232 30.52 22.80 19.36
C LEU A 232 29.14 23.24 19.92
N LEU A 233 29.09 24.26 20.80
CA LEU A 233 27.80 24.77 21.30
C LEU A 233 26.92 25.20 20.13
N PRO A 234 25.61 24.88 20.13
CA PRO A 234 24.67 25.48 19.19
C PRO A 234 24.74 26.99 19.42
N THR A 235 25.22 27.73 18.44
CA THR A 235 25.62 29.14 18.62
C THR A 235 24.43 30.10 18.72
N ASN A 236 23.20 29.62 18.98
CA ASN A 236 21.99 30.44 19.01
C ASN A 236 21.07 30.11 20.23
N LEU A 237 21.63 30.09 21.43
CA LEU A 237 20.84 30.41 22.63
C LEU A 237 21.07 31.90 22.90
N ASP A 238 20.01 32.70 22.77
CA ASP A 238 20.04 34.12 23.11
C ASP A 238 20.68 34.33 24.48
N GLU A 239 21.53 35.36 24.60
CA GLU A 239 22.27 35.73 25.81
C GLU A 239 21.37 36.09 27.03
N ASP A 240 20.04 36.00 26.88
CA ASP A 240 19.03 36.49 27.83
C ASP A 240 18.32 35.38 28.66
N GLU A 241 18.51 34.08 28.38
CA GLU A 241 18.04 33.05 29.33
C GLU A 241 19.10 32.86 30.43
N GLU A 242 18.74 33.27 31.66
CA GLU A 242 19.53 33.05 32.87
C GLU A 242 20.12 31.63 32.88
N MET A 243 21.44 31.54 32.99
CA MET A 243 22.22 30.30 33.11
C MET A 243 21.69 29.43 34.27
N THR A 244 20.63 28.68 34.04
CA THR A 244 20.33 27.50 34.85
C THR A 244 21.44 26.49 34.53
N GLU A 245 22.19 26.09 35.56
CA GLU A 245 23.39 25.25 35.53
C GLU A 245 23.25 23.89 34.79
N ASN A 246 22.09 23.59 34.19
CA ASN A 246 21.75 22.28 33.61
C ASN A 246 21.52 22.26 32.08
N SER A 247 21.60 23.37 31.33
CA SER A 247 21.39 23.32 29.85
C SER A 247 22.68 23.10 29.03
N SER A 248 23.73 22.54 29.65
CA SER A 248 25.09 22.45 29.07
C SER A 248 25.41 21.10 28.42
N LEU A 249 24.42 20.31 28.04
CA LEU A 249 24.64 18.94 27.56
C LEU A 249 24.43 18.88 26.06
N LEU A 250 25.53 18.80 25.32
CA LEU A 250 25.55 18.13 24.03
C LEU A 250 24.97 16.71 24.24
N PRO A 251 24.07 16.22 23.37
CA PRO A 251 23.38 14.95 23.57
C PRO A 251 24.31 13.78 23.93
N GLU A 252 23.91 12.95 24.90
CA GLU A 252 24.61 11.69 25.24
C GLU A 252 24.70 10.74 24.02
N SER A 253 23.85 10.95 23.01
CA SER A 253 23.80 10.19 21.75
C SER A 253 24.94 10.47 20.76
N ILE A 254 25.72 11.54 20.90
CA ILE A 254 26.87 11.79 19.99
C ILE A 254 27.99 10.77 20.22
N SER A 255 28.00 10.13 21.40
CA SER A 255 28.94 9.08 21.76
C SER A 255 28.49 7.75 21.16
N ILE A 256 29.12 7.37 20.06
CA ILE A 256 28.73 6.21 19.27
C ILE A 256 29.47 4.98 19.80
N SER A 257 28.73 4.07 20.42
CA SER A 257 29.26 2.81 20.94
C SER A 257 29.26 1.68 19.90
N ARG A 258 28.35 1.73 18.90
CA ARG A 258 28.25 0.72 17.84
C ARG A 258 28.33 1.34 16.45
N ILE A 259 29.00 0.65 15.54
CA ILE A 259 29.22 1.09 14.15
C ILE A 259 27.92 1.32 13.36
N GLU A 260 26.89 0.52 13.63
CA GLU A 260 25.56 0.68 13.02
C GLU A 260 24.92 2.01 13.40
N ASP A 261 25.21 2.51 14.60
CA ASP A 261 24.71 3.78 15.11
C ASP A 261 25.42 4.96 14.42
N LEU A 262 26.71 4.83 14.08
CA LEU A 262 27.45 5.81 13.26
C LEU A 262 26.77 6.03 11.92
N LEU A 263 26.50 4.94 11.21
CA LEU A 263 25.85 4.96 9.91
C LEU A 263 24.43 5.53 10.01
N ASN A 264 23.65 5.10 11.01
CA ASN A 264 22.28 5.59 11.19
C ASN A 264 22.26 7.08 11.54
N GLN A 265 23.15 7.56 12.40
CA GLN A 265 23.27 8.98 12.70
C GLN A 265 23.68 9.80 11.48
N MET A 266 24.69 9.33 10.73
CA MET A 266 25.08 10.01 9.49
C MET A 266 23.93 10.06 8.48
N ARG A 267 23.11 9.00 8.38
CA ARG A 267 21.93 8.96 7.50
C ARG A 267 20.85 9.97 7.89
N ILE A 268 20.64 10.21 9.18
CA ILE A 268 19.67 11.22 9.65
C ILE A 268 20.13 12.62 9.27
N HIS A 269 21.42 12.89 9.46
CA HIS A 269 22.02 14.20 9.20
C HIS A 269 22.34 14.46 7.72
N GLU A 270 22.27 13.42 6.87
CA GLU A 270 22.50 13.47 5.43
C GLU A 270 21.49 14.37 4.69
N VAL A 271 20.21 14.37 5.09
CA VAL A 271 19.13 15.02 4.32
C VAL A 271 18.83 16.40 4.90
N PRO A 272 18.94 17.49 4.11
CA PRO A 272 18.52 18.81 4.57
C PRO A 272 17.00 18.88 4.71
N LYS A 273 16.54 19.60 5.74
CA LYS A 273 15.12 19.90 5.93
C LYS A 273 14.61 20.73 4.75
N ARG A 274 13.50 20.31 4.15
CA ARG A 274 12.84 21.01 3.04
C ARG A 274 11.38 21.26 3.42
N ALA A 275 10.98 22.53 3.46
CA ALA A 275 9.58 22.87 3.60
C ALA A 275 8.85 22.57 2.28
N LEU A 276 7.75 21.84 2.35
CA LEU A 276 6.86 21.57 1.22
C LEU A 276 6.07 22.83 0.82
N PHE A 277 5.67 23.63 1.81
CA PHE A 277 4.93 24.87 1.57
C PHE A 277 5.19 25.89 2.68
N THR A 278 4.87 27.14 2.39
CA THR A 278 4.80 28.24 3.37
C THR A 278 3.48 28.95 3.17
N VAL A 279 2.65 28.97 4.20
CA VAL A 279 1.27 29.50 4.12
C VAL A 279 0.92 30.31 5.36
N PRO A 280 0.00 31.28 5.25
CA PRO A 280 -0.54 31.96 6.43
C PRO A 280 -1.44 31.03 7.25
N PHE A 281 -1.24 31.02 8.56
CA PHE A 281 -2.13 30.39 9.53
C PHE A 281 -2.92 31.47 10.28
N GLN A 282 -4.20 31.59 9.94
CA GLN A 282 -5.12 32.52 10.55
C GLN A 282 -5.76 31.92 11.80
N LEU A 283 -5.40 32.47 12.96
CA LEU A 283 -5.91 32.06 14.26
C LEU A 283 -7.19 32.83 14.64
N ALA A 284 -7.26 34.11 14.27
CA ALA A 284 -8.43 34.96 14.42
C ALA A 284 -8.44 36.06 13.35
N GLU A 285 -9.52 36.85 13.28
CA GLU A 285 -9.57 38.02 12.40
C GLU A 285 -8.47 39.03 12.79
N GLY A 286 -7.60 39.38 11.83
CA GLY A 286 -6.43 40.24 12.08
C GLY A 286 -5.26 39.57 12.80
N PHE A 287 -5.37 38.28 13.15
CA PHE A 287 -4.30 37.53 13.82
C PHE A 287 -3.85 36.33 12.97
N VAL A 288 -2.76 36.54 12.25
CA VAL A 288 -2.20 35.60 11.27
C VAL A 288 -0.71 35.42 11.55
N ILE A 289 -0.25 34.17 11.56
CA ILE A 289 1.17 33.81 11.67
C ILE A 289 1.63 33.08 10.41
N GLY A 290 2.90 33.19 10.05
CA GLY A 290 3.50 32.37 8.98
C GLY A 290 3.85 30.98 9.49
N VAL A 291 3.46 29.93 8.76
CA VAL A 291 3.86 28.56 9.05
C VAL A 291 4.48 27.88 7.84
N LYS A 292 5.49 27.06 8.09
CA LYS A 292 6.09 26.16 7.12
C LYS A 292 5.53 24.75 7.33
N GLY A 293 5.16 24.10 6.24
CA GLY A 293 4.73 22.71 6.21
C GLY A 293 5.85 21.79 5.76
N TYR A 294 6.00 20.64 6.42
CA TYR A 294 7.00 19.62 6.17
C TYR A 294 6.31 18.26 5.98
N GLY A 295 6.78 17.49 5.01
CA GLY A 295 6.39 16.08 4.86
C GLY A 295 7.38 15.21 5.61
N LEU A 296 7.00 14.75 6.81
CA LEU A 296 7.85 13.85 7.60
C LEU A 296 7.91 12.45 7.00
N VAL A 297 6.84 12.06 6.31
CA VAL A 297 6.72 10.79 5.60
C VAL A 297 6.38 11.08 4.15
N THR A 298 7.20 10.57 3.24
CA THR A 298 7.00 10.67 1.79
C THR A 298 7.16 9.30 1.17
N GLU A 299 6.26 8.94 0.26
CA GLU A 299 6.40 7.71 -0.51
C GLU A 299 7.65 7.79 -1.39
N GLN A 300 8.53 6.79 -1.29
CA GLN A 300 9.65 6.66 -2.20
C GLN A 300 9.19 5.92 -3.46
N LYS A 301 9.40 6.53 -4.63
CA LYS A 301 9.13 5.95 -5.93
C LYS A 301 10.45 5.63 -6.65
N LYS A 302 10.40 4.75 -7.65
CA LYS A 302 11.53 4.51 -8.55
C LYS A 302 11.82 5.81 -9.30
N GLY A 303 13.10 6.16 -9.48
CA GLY A 303 13.48 7.36 -10.21
C GLY A 303 12.95 7.33 -11.65
N SER A 304 12.59 8.50 -12.17
CA SER A 304 12.13 8.62 -13.57
C SER A 304 13.25 8.21 -14.53
N TYR A 305 12.86 7.46 -15.58
CA TYR A 305 13.82 7.04 -16.59
C TYR A 305 14.29 8.26 -17.39
N LYS A 306 15.57 8.27 -17.78
CA LYS A 306 16.13 9.28 -18.67
C LYS A 306 16.40 8.67 -20.04
N TYR A 307 16.07 9.41 -21.08
CA TYR A 307 16.44 9.04 -22.44
C TYR A 307 17.90 9.38 -22.69
N PHE A 308 18.62 8.50 -23.37
CA PHE A 308 20.00 8.73 -23.79
C PHE A 308 20.09 8.60 -25.31
N VAL A 309 20.87 9.48 -25.93
CA VAL A 309 21.28 9.38 -27.33
C VAL A 309 22.65 8.74 -27.36
N ASP A 310 22.75 7.61 -28.05
CA ASP A 310 24.03 7.00 -28.37
C ASP A 310 24.63 7.72 -29.60
N LEU A 311 25.72 8.45 -29.36
CA LEU A 311 26.50 9.11 -30.43
C LEU A 311 27.64 8.22 -30.95
N GLY A 312 27.77 6.98 -30.43
CA GLY A 312 28.79 6.00 -30.76
C GLY A 312 30.07 6.16 -29.94
N ASP A 313 30.57 7.39 -29.77
CA ASP A 313 31.74 7.70 -28.94
C ASP A 313 31.39 8.01 -27.47
N ARG A 314 30.15 8.43 -27.22
CA ARG A 314 29.62 8.78 -25.90
C ARG A 314 28.09 8.71 -25.89
N MET A 315 27.53 8.52 -24.69
CA MET A 315 26.09 8.67 -24.45
C MET A 315 25.82 10.06 -23.88
N GLU A 316 24.82 10.76 -24.42
CA GLU A 316 24.34 12.05 -23.91
C GLU A 316 22.88 11.95 -23.49
N VAL A 317 22.50 12.63 -22.40
CA VAL A 317 21.10 12.68 -21.94
C VAL A 317 20.27 13.48 -22.93
N ALA A 318 19.15 12.91 -23.39
CA ALA A 318 18.19 13.59 -24.25
C ALA A 318 17.23 14.44 -23.40
N ASN A 319 17.08 15.71 -23.76
CA ASN A 319 16.08 16.58 -23.15
C ASN A 319 14.76 16.42 -23.93
N SER A 320 13.70 15.95 -23.28
CA SER A 320 12.36 15.90 -23.86
C SER A 320 11.70 17.29 -23.80
N ARG A 321 10.94 17.63 -24.85
CA ARG A 321 10.07 18.81 -24.87
C ARG A 321 8.72 18.40 -25.42
N THR A 322 7.67 18.54 -24.61
CA THR A 322 6.29 18.35 -25.06
C THR A 322 5.73 19.67 -25.58
N ALA A 323 5.16 19.68 -26.77
CA ALA A 323 4.52 20.84 -27.37
C ALA A 323 3.15 20.45 -27.95
N TYR A 324 2.15 21.30 -27.72
CA TYR A 324 0.83 21.16 -28.34
C TYR A 324 0.85 21.89 -29.68
N VAL A 325 0.48 21.20 -30.75
CA VAL A 325 0.52 21.73 -32.11
C VAL A 325 -0.89 21.76 -32.68
N ASP A 326 -1.25 22.87 -33.33
CA ASP A 326 -2.50 22.97 -34.08
C ASP A 326 -2.43 22.09 -35.32
N GLU A 327 -3.39 21.18 -35.50
CA GLU A 327 -3.36 20.20 -36.59
C GLU A 327 -3.43 20.85 -37.98
N GLU A 328 -4.18 21.93 -38.13
CA GLU A 328 -4.39 22.62 -39.41
C GLU A 328 -3.19 23.50 -39.78
N HIS A 329 -2.63 24.24 -38.82
CA HIS A 329 -1.58 25.22 -39.08
C HIS A 329 -0.17 24.69 -38.78
N GLN A 330 -0.04 23.54 -38.12
CA GLN A 330 1.22 22.92 -37.71
C GLN A 330 2.11 23.87 -36.89
N THR A 331 1.48 24.76 -36.11
CA THR A 331 2.16 25.74 -35.26
C THR A 331 1.96 25.43 -33.79
N ASP A 332 2.99 25.68 -32.98
CA ASP A 332 2.94 25.58 -31.52
C ASP A 332 1.81 26.46 -30.94
N VAL A 333 0.94 25.84 -30.14
CA VAL A 333 -0.15 26.50 -29.41
C VAL A 333 0.28 26.73 -27.97
N GLY A 334 0.28 27.99 -27.55
CA GLY A 334 0.54 28.33 -26.16
C GLY A 334 -0.57 27.84 -25.23
N LYS A 335 -0.20 27.36 -24.02
CA LYS A 335 -1.12 26.80 -23.01
C LYS A 335 -2.34 27.71 -22.72
N THR A 336 -2.18 29.03 -22.79
CA THR A 336 -3.27 30.01 -22.54
C THR A 336 -4.37 30.02 -23.60
N LYS A 337 -4.12 29.46 -24.79
CA LYS A 337 -5.12 29.34 -25.86
C LYS A 337 -5.91 28.04 -25.78
N ILE A 338 -5.53 27.12 -24.90
CA ILE A 338 -6.20 25.85 -24.70
C ILE A 338 -7.42 26.08 -23.79
N VAL A 339 -8.58 25.58 -24.22
CA VAL A 339 -9.84 25.61 -23.47
C VAL A 339 -10.32 24.20 -23.18
N PHE A 340 -10.95 24.00 -22.05
CA PHE A 340 -11.41 22.69 -21.59
C PHE A 340 -12.94 22.63 -21.62
N GLY A 341 -13.52 21.53 -22.08
CA GLY A 341 -14.97 21.36 -22.16
C GLY A 341 -15.39 19.91 -21.92
N MET A 342 -16.50 19.70 -21.22
CA MET A 342 -17.01 18.37 -20.88
C MET A 342 -17.69 17.69 -22.09
N SER A 343 -17.49 16.39 -22.26
CA SER A 343 -18.32 15.56 -23.14
C SER A 343 -19.67 15.32 -22.45
N GLN A 344 -20.78 15.71 -23.10
CA GLN A 344 -22.09 15.26 -22.64
C GLN A 344 -22.26 13.78 -22.98
N GLY A 345 -22.66 12.97 -21.99
CA GLY A 345 -23.22 11.65 -22.23
C GLY A 345 -24.48 11.77 -23.10
N ALA A 346 -24.77 10.74 -23.91
CA ALA A 346 -25.83 10.78 -24.91
C ALA A 346 -27.20 11.21 -24.34
N ASN A 347 -27.87 12.11 -25.09
CA ASN A 347 -29.11 12.83 -24.79
C ASN A 347 -30.17 12.06 -23.97
N THR A 348 -30.68 12.71 -22.92
CA THR A 348 -32.08 12.60 -22.53
C THR A 348 -32.87 13.78 -23.12
N THR A 349 -34.08 13.47 -23.55
CA THR A 349 -34.97 14.22 -24.44
C THR A 349 -35.33 15.65 -24.01
N SER A 350 -35.51 16.47 -25.05
CA SER A 350 -36.10 17.81 -25.13
C SER A 350 -37.30 18.06 -24.19
N GLY A 351 -37.26 19.22 -23.51
CA GLY A 351 -38.42 19.89 -22.91
C GLY A 351 -38.10 21.35 -22.68
N ASP A 352 -38.95 22.23 -23.22
CA ASP A 352 -38.72 23.66 -23.45
C ASP A 352 -38.63 24.54 -22.19
N GLU A 353 -37.93 25.66 -22.44
CA GLU A 353 -37.78 26.97 -21.80
C GLU A 353 -38.73 27.36 -20.64
N GLU A 354 -38.16 27.95 -19.58
CA GLU A 354 -38.35 29.39 -19.25
C GLU A 354 -37.31 29.85 -18.20
N GLU A 355 -36.73 31.03 -18.42
CA GLU A 355 -35.79 31.73 -17.55
C GLU A 355 -36.46 32.28 -16.28
N ASP A 356 -35.75 32.25 -15.16
CA ASP A 356 -35.82 33.34 -14.20
C ASP A 356 -34.45 33.50 -13.50
N ASP A 357 -33.75 34.58 -13.87
CA ASP A 357 -32.55 35.08 -13.24
C ASP A 357 -32.96 35.94 -12.03
N SER A 358 -32.68 35.46 -10.82
CA SER A 358 -32.49 36.34 -9.68
C SER A 358 -31.46 35.79 -8.70
N GLY A 359 -30.20 36.12 -8.98
CA GLY A 359 -29.20 36.57 -8.01
C GLY A 359 -29.02 35.78 -6.71
N LEU A 360 -27.99 34.92 -6.68
CA LEU A 360 -27.15 34.61 -5.51
C LEU A 360 -25.81 33.99 -5.99
N GLY A 361 -24.76 34.82 -6.07
CA GLY A 361 -23.37 34.52 -5.67
C GLY A 361 -22.59 33.29 -6.15
N PHE A 362 -23.09 32.39 -6.99
CA PHE A 362 -22.32 31.27 -7.56
C PHE A 362 -22.66 31.13 -9.05
N GLY A 363 -21.70 31.45 -9.93
CA GLY A 363 -21.90 31.56 -11.37
C GLY A 363 -22.24 30.23 -12.04
N VAL A 364 -23.53 29.96 -12.23
CA VAL A 364 -24.00 28.91 -13.14
C VAL A 364 -24.01 29.49 -14.56
N LYS A 365 -23.04 29.11 -15.40
CA LYS A 365 -23.10 29.36 -16.85
C LYS A 365 -24.16 28.43 -17.45
N VAL A 366 -25.36 28.95 -17.73
CA VAL A 366 -26.40 28.21 -18.45
C VAL A 366 -25.99 28.12 -19.92
N ALA A 367 -25.56 26.94 -20.37
CA ALA A 367 -25.30 26.67 -21.78
C ALA A 367 -26.63 26.39 -22.49
N LYS A 368 -26.86 27.00 -23.66
CA LYS A 368 -28.03 26.70 -24.49
C LYS A 368 -28.06 25.21 -24.85
N ALA A 369 -29.25 24.63 -24.98
CA ALA A 369 -29.40 23.24 -25.41
C ALA A 369 -28.60 22.99 -26.70
N GLY A 370 -27.68 22.01 -26.66
CA GLY A 370 -26.77 21.69 -27.77
C GLY A 370 -25.43 22.44 -27.81
N GLN A 371 -25.16 23.37 -26.88
CA GLN A 371 -23.86 24.03 -26.75
C GLN A 371 -23.04 23.42 -25.61
N ARG A 372 -21.71 23.31 -25.81
CA ARG A 372 -20.77 22.83 -24.80
C ARG A 372 -20.21 24.01 -24.02
N PRO A 373 -20.20 23.96 -22.67
CA PRO A 373 -19.47 24.95 -21.90
C PRO A 373 -17.97 24.71 -22.05
N PHE A 374 -17.24 25.79 -22.35
CA PHE A 374 -15.78 25.80 -22.36
C PHE A 374 -15.28 26.71 -21.25
N TYR A 375 -14.20 26.29 -20.59
CA TYR A 375 -13.55 27.02 -19.52
C TYR A 375 -12.08 27.22 -19.86
N ASN A 376 -11.56 28.39 -19.49
CA ASN A 376 -10.12 28.61 -19.53
C ASN A 376 -9.43 28.01 -18.27
N ALA A 377 -8.11 27.97 -18.26
CA ALA A 377 -7.34 27.41 -17.15
C ALA A 377 -7.57 28.16 -15.82
N GLU A 378 -7.78 29.47 -15.85
CA GLU A 378 -8.02 30.29 -14.65
C GLU A 378 -9.39 29.99 -14.02
N GLU A 379 -10.43 29.82 -14.84
CA GLU A 379 -11.77 29.44 -14.42
C GLU A 379 -11.75 28.06 -13.77
N ILE A 380 -11.05 27.07 -14.37
CA ILE A 380 -10.91 25.73 -13.80
C ILE A 380 -10.20 25.79 -12.44
N ARG A 381 -9.11 26.56 -12.35
CA ARG A 381 -8.40 26.78 -11.08
C ARG A 381 -9.33 27.40 -10.04
N SER A 382 -10.15 28.38 -10.42
CA SER A 382 -11.10 29.04 -9.52
C SER A 382 -12.18 28.08 -8.99
N PHE A 383 -12.65 27.13 -9.82
CA PHE A 383 -13.61 26.12 -9.38
C PHE A 383 -12.99 25.14 -8.39
N ARG A 384 -11.71 24.78 -8.58
CA ARG A 384 -10.97 23.90 -7.67
C ARG A 384 -10.70 24.55 -6.32
N THR A 385 -10.28 25.81 -6.31
CA THR A 385 -9.95 26.53 -5.07
C THR A 385 -11.17 27.16 -4.40
N LEU A 386 -12.35 27.11 -5.04
CA LEU A 386 -13.55 27.83 -4.63
C LEU A 386 -13.30 29.35 -4.47
N GLY A 387 -12.32 29.90 -5.20
CA GLY A 387 -11.88 31.29 -5.09
C GLY A 387 -11.17 31.64 -3.77
N LEU A 388 -10.77 30.64 -2.98
CA LEU A 388 -10.02 30.85 -1.73
C LEU A 388 -8.52 30.91 -2.01
N GLU A 389 -7.82 31.77 -1.27
CA GLU A 389 -6.37 31.80 -1.24
C GLU A 389 -5.83 30.64 -0.38
N PRO A 390 -4.67 30.06 -0.73
CA PRO A 390 -4.02 29.03 0.08
C PRO A 390 -3.71 29.51 1.51
N GLY A 391 -4.16 28.78 2.52
CA GLY A 391 -3.95 29.13 3.92
C GLY A 391 -4.63 28.16 4.88
N ILE A 392 -4.18 28.17 6.13
CA ILE A 392 -4.81 27.40 7.21
C ILE A 392 -5.68 28.36 8.02
N ARG A 393 -6.93 28.00 8.28
CA ARG A 393 -7.83 28.76 9.16
C ARG A 393 -8.24 27.91 10.35
N LEU A 394 -8.10 28.47 11.55
CA LEU A 394 -8.59 27.82 12.76
C LEU A 394 -10.13 27.88 12.80
N LEU A 395 -10.76 26.70 12.80
CA LEU A 395 -12.22 26.59 12.99
C LEU A 395 -12.60 26.45 14.46
N GLY A 396 -11.73 25.85 15.27
CA GLY A 396 -11.95 25.58 16.69
C GLY A 396 -11.05 24.48 17.21
N PHE A 397 -11.27 24.07 18.45
CA PHE A 397 -10.54 22.99 19.12
C PHE A 397 -11.48 21.82 19.41
N LYS A 398 -10.96 20.60 19.23
CA LYS A 398 -11.69 19.35 19.44
C LYS A 398 -10.83 18.43 20.31
N ASP A 399 -11.46 17.64 21.17
CA ASP A 399 -10.73 16.69 22.00
C ASP A 399 -10.08 15.60 21.14
N ARG A 400 -8.86 15.17 21.53
CA ARG A 400 -8.10 14.15 20.79
C ARG A 400 -8.84 12.81 20.73
N GLY A 401 -9.63 12.47 21.76
CA GLY A 401 -10.40 11.22 21.80
C GLY A 401 -11.53 11.15 20.76
N GLU A 402 -11.93 12.29 20.18
CA GLU A 402 -12.92 12.33 19.11
C GLU A 402 -12.34 12.04 17.72
N LEU A 403 -11.01 12.04 17.58
CA LEU A 403 -10.32 11.67 16.34
C LEU A 403 -10.07 10.16 16.33
N ARG A 404 -10.65 9.45 15.36
CA ARG A 404 -10.44 8.01 15.22
C ARG A 404 -9.21 7.76 14.38
N PHE A 405 -8.48 6.68 14.69
CA PHE A 405 -7.31 6.27 13.91
C PHE A 405 -7.63 6.07 12.42
N GLY A 406 -8.81 5.53 12.09
CA GLY A 406 -9.26 5.32 10.71
C GLY A 406 -9.75 6.57 9.97
N ASP A 407 -9.81 7.73 10.64
CA ASP A 407 -10.21 8.99 10.00
C ASP A 407 -9.02 9.67 9.29
N ASN A 408 -7.84 9.06 9.23
CA ASN A 408 -6.72 9.61 8.47
C ASN A 408 -6.74 9.11 7.02
N ILE A 409 -6.90 10.00 6.04
CA ILE A 409 -7.01 9.62 4.61
C ILE A 409 -5.71 9.73 3.80
N LYS A 410 -4.72 10.48 4.31
CA LYS A 410 -3.44 10.76 3.61
C LYS A 410 -2.31 10.84 4.64
N HIS A 411 -1.05 10.87 4.18
CA HIS A 411 0.07 11.11 5.09
C HIS A 411 -0.10 12.45 5.82
N SER A 412 0.14 12.46 7.12
CA SER A 412 0.08 13.68 7.91
C SER A 412 1.25 14.59 7.53
N GLN A 413 0.98 15.87 7.49
CA GLN A 413 2.01 16.90 7.33
C GLN A 413 2.36 17.45 8.71
N PHE A 414 3.50 18.10 8.83
CA PHE A 414 3.94 18.73 10.07
C PHE A 414 4.12 20.23 9.84
N ILE A 415 3.50 21.07 10.66
CA ILE A 415 3.65 22.52 10.57
C ILE A 415 4.48 23.06 11.73
N TYR A 416 5.32 24.03 11.40
CA TYR A 416 6.21 24.71 12.32
C TYR A 416 6.21 26.23 12.05
N PRO A 417 6.34 27.10 13.07
CA PRO A 417 6.43 28.54 12.89
C PRO A 417 7.62 28.92 11.99
N ASP A 418 7.44 29.93 11.14
CA ASP A 418 8.48 30.38 10.21
C ASP A 418 9.69 31.06 10.92
N GLU A 419 9.50 31.54 12.15
CA GLU A 419 10.41 32.45 12.86
C GLU A 419 11.22 31.82 14.02
N MET A 420 11.03 30.54 14.36
CA MET A 420 11.70 29.91 15.51
C MET A 420 12.83 28.97 15.08
N GLU A 421 13.96 29.00 15.79
CA GLU A 421 14.98 27.96 15.71
C GLU A 421 14.63 26.80 16.66
N GLU A 422 14.88 25.57 16.20
CA GLU A 422 14.43 24.36 16.88
C GLU A 422 15.16 24.10 18.19
N ARG A 423 14.42 23.64 19.20
CA ARG A 423 14.97 23.07 20.43
C ARG A 423 15.10 21.55 20.26
N THR A 424 16.32 21.02 20.31
CA THR A 424 16.60 19.58 20.38
C THR A 424 16.34 19.06 21.80
N ASP A 425 15.91 17.81 21.92
CA ASP A 425 15.70 17.15 23.20
C ASP A 425 17.02 16.65 23.83
N GLU A 426 16.95 16.17 25.08
CA GLU A 426 18.09 15.73 25.90
C GLU A 426 18.86 14.54 25.28
N ASN A 427 18.28 13.87 24.29
CA ASN A 427 18.86 12.72 23.59
C ASN A 427 19.37 13.04 22.18
N GLY A 428 19.30 14.29 21.71
CA GLY A 428 19.78 14.67 20.37
C GLY A 428 18.99 14.05 19.22
N PHE A 429 17.84 13.45 19.53
CA PHE A 429 16.95 12.83 18.57
C PHE A 429 15.63 13.57 18.64
N ILE A 430 15.31 14.31 17.59
CA ILE A 430 13.95 14.81 17.43
C ILE A 430 13.07 13.63 16.96
N ALA A 431 12.72 12.72 17.87
CA ALA A 431 11.78 11.63 17.57
C ALA A 431 10.40 12.20 17.23
N ASP A 432 10.01 13.28 17.92
CA ASP A 432 8.82 14.08 17.63
C ASP A 432 9.19 15.58 17.68
N PRO A 433 9.27 16.28 16.53
CA PRO A 433 9.56 17.72 16.53
C PRO A 433 8.46 18.49 17.26
N PRO A 434 8.81 19.51 18.06
CA PRO A 434 7.81 20.36 18.68
C PRO A 434 7.04 21.08 17.57
N GLY A 435 5.73 20.88 17.46
CA GLY A 435 4.91 21.50 16.42
C GLY A 435 3.55 20.83 16.32
N ILE A 436 2.91 20.93 15.15
CA ILE A 436 1.54 20.45 14.97
C ILE A 436 1.49 19.50 13.78
N HIS A 437 0.99 18.28 13.99
CA HIS A 437 0.61 17.39 12.90
C HIS A 437 -0.70 17.85 12.28
N VAL A 438 -0.67 18.13 10.98
CA VAL A 438 -1.84 18.37 10.14
C VAL A 438 -2.32 17.02 9.63
N ILE A 439 -3.41 16.54 10.22
CA ILE A 439 -4.04 15.25 9.88
C ILE A 439 -5.21 15.53 8.91
N PRO A 440 -5.16 15.06 7.65
CA PRO A 440 -6.27 15.21 6.72
C PRO A 440 -7.44 14.31 7.13
N ILE A 441 -8.60 14.92 7.37
CA ILE A 441 -9.84 14.24 7.79
C ILE A 441 -10.72 13.98 6.55
N PRO A 442 -11.40 12.83 6.43
CA PRO A 442 -12.30 12.52 5.32
C PRO A 442 -13.50 13.47 5.28
N PHE A 443 -13.90 13.86 4.07
CA PHE A 443 -15.25 14.32 3.83
C PHE A 443 -16.23 13.14 3.85
N ALA A 444 -17.53 13.42 3.92
CA ALA A 444 -18.57 12.40 3.87
C ALA A 444 -18.42 11.49 2.64
N ASP A 445 -17.99 12.05 1.51
CA ASP A 445 -17.77 11.33 0.25
C ASP A 445 -16.55 10.40 0.27
N ASN A 446 -15.64 10.51 1.25
CA ASN A 446 -14.52 9.61 1.43
C ASN A 446 -14.86 8.41 2.32
N ILE A 447 -15.90 8.51 3.13
CA ILE A 447 -16.29 7.42 4.05
C ILE A 447 -16.99 6.33 3.23
N ARG A 448 -16.47 5.10 3.34
CA ARG A 448 -17.07 3.90 2.75
C ARG A 448 -17.59 3.03 3.88
N ALA A 449 -18.88 2.73 3.87
CA ALA A 449 -19.45 1.80 4.84
C ALA A 449 -19.04 0.38 4.46
N ALA A 450 -18.38 -0.33 5.39
CA ALA A 450 -18.11 -1.75 5.20
C ALA A 450 -19.45 -2.53 5.15
N PRO A 451 -19.64 -3.45 4.20
CA PRO A 451 -20.84 -4.27 4.11
C PRO A 451 -20.78 -5.40 5.16
N ILE A 452 -20.80 -5.04 6.44
CA ILE A 452 -20.79 -6.01 7.54
C ILE A 452 -22.22 -6.50 7.75
N GLU A 453 -22.52 -7.71 7.28
CA GLU A 453 -23.84 -8.34 7.42
C GLU A 453 -23.92 -9.22 8.67
N GLU A 454 -22.80 -9.87 9.01
CA GLU A 454 -22.69 -10.83 10.11
C GLU A 454 -21.39 -10.57 10.88
N ALA A 455 -21.43 -10.74 12.21
CA ALA A 455 -20.25 -10.65 13.06
C ALA A 455 -20.14 -11.89 13.94
N PHE A 456 -18.96 -12.52 13.93
CA PHE A 456 -18.62 -13.67 14.75
C PHE A 456 -17.82 -13.23 15.98
N ARG A 457 -17.98 -13.94 17.10
CA ARG A 457 -17.27 -13.65 18.34
C ARG A 457 -16.58 -14.89 18.87
N ALA A 458 -15.26 -14.81 19.03
CA ALA A 458 -14.46 -15.86 19.67
C ALA A 458 -14.76 -15.96 21.18
N SER A 459 -14.70 -17.18 21.69
CA SER A 459 -14.68 -17.46 23.15
C SER A 459 -13.49 -16.80 23.84
N ASP A 460 -13.61 -16.54 25.14
CA ASP A 460 -12.52 -15.92 25.91
C ASP A 460 -11.32 -16.87 26.05
N ASP A 461 -11.56 -18.18 26.12
CA ASP A 461 -10.51 -19.22 26.11
C ASP A 461 -9.69 -19.17 24.81
N LEU A 462 -10.34 -18.99 23.66
CA LEU A 462 -9.67 -18.87 22.37
C LEU A 462 -8.87 -17.57 22.25
N LYS A 463 -9.34 -16.47 22.85
CA LYS A 463 -8.59 -15.20 22.92
C LYS A 463 -7.37 -15.31 23.81
N ASP A 464 -7.49 -16.00 24.94
CA ASP A 464 -6.37 -16.20 25.87
C ASP A 464 -5.31 -17.12 25.25
N ALA A 465 -5.73 -18.18 24.55
CA ALA A 465 -4.85 -19.01 23.74
C ALA A 465 -4.17 -18.22 22.60
N ALA A 466 -4.87 -17.26 21.98
CA ALA A 466 -4.28 -16.37 20.98
C ALA A 466 -3.23 -15.43 21.57
N ARG A 467 -3.55 -14.78 22.70
CA ARG A 467 -2.67 -13.85 23.40
C ARG A 467 -1.33 -14.50 23.74
N ALA A 468 -1.36 -15.76 24.18
CA ALA A 468 -0.15 -16.50 24.54
C ALA A 468 0.89 -16.61 23.41
N TRP A 469 0.46 -16.81 22.16
CA TRP A 469 1.39 -16.86 21.02
C TRP A 469 1.70 -15.47 20.45
N ILE A 470 0.77 -14.53 20.52
CA ILE A 470 1.00 -13.12 20.13
C ILE A 470 2.10 -12.50 21.01
N ASP A 471 2.04 -12.69 22.32
CA ASP A 471 3.04 -12.17 23.27
C ASP A 471 4.45 -12.74 22.96
N LYS A 472 4.55 -13.99 22.49
CA LYS A 472 5.82 -14.61 22.10
C LYS A 472 6.42 -14.03 20.81
N LEU A 473 5.58 -13.46 19.95
CA LEU A 473 5.99 -12.80 18.70
C LEU A 473 6.12 -11.29 18.84
N SER A 474 5.57 -10.71 19.90
CA SER A 474 5.70 -9.29 20.19
C SER A 474 7.17 -8.90 20.40
N ILE A 475 7.53 -7.70 19.90
CA ILE A 475 8.87 -7.14 20.07
C ILE A 475 9.02 -6.74 21.54
N LYS A 476 10.01 -7.31 22.24
CA LYS A 476 10.18 -7.21 23.71
C LYS A 476 10.29 -5.78 24.26
N ASN A 477 10.68 -4.81 23.43
CA ASN A 477 10.84 -3.41 23.80
C ASN A 477 9.70 -2.50 23.26
N GLY A 478 8.67 -3.06 22.64
CA GLY A 478 7.43 -2.36 22.27
C GLY A 478 7.52 -1.37 21.10
N THR A 479 8.71 -0.99 20.64
CA THR A 479 8.87 -0.05 19.52
C THR A 479 9.15 -0.79 18.21
N TYR A 480 8.20 -0.72 17.29
CA TYR A 480 8.42 -1.00 15.87
C TYR A 480 9.16 0.18 15.27
N SER A 481 10.40 -0.03 14.79
CA SER A 481 11.16 1.01 14.09
C SER A 481 10.79 1.00 12.60
N PRO A 482 10.24 2.09 12.05
CA PRO A 482 9.90 2.18 10.63
C PRO A 482 11.10 1.97 9.71
N ASP A 483 12.31 2.36 10.15
CA ASP A 483 13.53 2.30 9.34
C ASP A 483 14.13 0.90 9.22
N SER A 484 13.62 -0.09 9.98
CA SER A 484 14.12 -1.46 9.94
C SER A 484 13.69 -2.23 8.68
N TYR A 485 12.71 -1.72 7.93
CA TYR A 485 12.11 -2.40 6.78
C TYR A 485 12.17 -1.50 5.54
N PRO A 486 13.30 -1.51 4.79
CA PRO A 486 13.38 -0.78 3.53
C PRO A 486 12.40 -1.36 2.50
N ASN A 487 11.96 -0.54 1.55
CA ASN A 487 11.12 -1.00 0.45
C ASN A 487 11.92 -2.02 -0.41
N PRO A 488 11.49 -3.30 -0.50
CA PRO A 488 12.28 -4.35 -1.14
C PRO A 488 12.40 -4.13 -2.65
N ALA A 489 11.35 -3.64 -3.31
CA ALA A 489 11.38 -3.37 -4.75
C ALA A 489 12.36 -2.24 -5.11
N LEU A 490 12.49 -1.23 -4.23
CA LEU A 490 13.48 -0.16 -4.41
C LEU A 490 14.88 -0.63 -4.04
N ALA A 491 15.03 -1.37 -2.94
CA ALA A 491 16.32 -1.90 -2.51
C ALA A 491 16.90 -2.85 -3.57
N TYR A 492 16.09 -3.74 -4.13
CA TYR A 492 16.49 -4.63 -5.23
C TYR A 492 16.90 -3.85 -6.48
N HIS A 493 16.08 -2.87 -6.90
CA HIS A 493 16.39 -2.02 -8.05
C HIS A 493 17.68 -1.22 -7.85
N ASN A 494 17.87 -0.64 -6.66
CA ASN A 494 19.06 0.11 -6.29
C ASN A 494 20.31 -0.78 -6.23
N ALA A 495 20.19 -2.00 -5.73
CA ALA A 495 21.28 -2.98 -5.71
C ALA A 495 21.69 -3.36 -7.14
N GLN A 496 20.72 -3.53 -8.05
CA GLN A 496 20.99 -3.79 -9.47
C GLN A 496 21.68 -2.60 -10.15
N LEU A 497 21.20 -1.37 -9.90
CA LEU A 497 21.84 -0.15 -10.43
C LEU A 497 23.25 0.02 -9.88
N GLN A 498 23.45 -0.26 -8.60
CA GLN A 498 24.75 -0.22 -7.95
C GLN A 498 25.71 -1.22 -8.60
N ALA A 499 25.32 -2.50 -8.72
CA ALA A 499 26.13 -3.51 -9.38
C ALA A 499 26.48 -3.11 -10.82
N SER A 500 25.52 -2.57 -11.58
CA SER A 500 25.76 -2.06 -12.93
C SER A 500 26.75 -0.88 -12.96
N ALA A 501 26.61 0.08 -12.03
CA ALA A 501 27.49 1.24 -11.93
C ALA A 501 28.94 0.85 -11.59
N PHE A 502 29.10 -0.19 -10.76
CA PHE A 502 30.39 -0.73 -10.36
C PHE A 502 30.92 -1.84 -11.28
N ARG A 503 30.17 -2.21 -12.33
CA ARG A 503 30.47 -3.33 -13.24
C ARG A 503 30.67 -4.66 -12.52
N GLU A 504 29.92 -4.86 -11.44
CA GLU A 504 29.85 -6.08 -10.66
C GLU A 504 28.70 -6.96 -11.20
N GLU A 505 28.82 -8.28 -11.05
CA GLU A 505 27.69 -9.17 -11.33
C GLU A 505 26.67 -9.05 -10.20
N PHE A 506 25.42 -8.80 -10.56
CA PHE A 506 24.32 -8.80 -9.60
C PHE A 506 23.77 -10.21 -9.48
N ASP A 507 23.83 -10.78 -8.28
CA ASP A 507 23.20 -12.07 -7.94
C ASP A 507 21.81 -11.82 -7.33
N PRO A 508 20.72 -12.15 -8.04
CA PRO A 508 19.37 -11.99 -7.52
C PRO A 508 19.10 -12.83 -6.26
N ASP A 509 19.73 -14.00 -6.13
CA ASP A 509 19.47 -14.94 -5.04
C ASP A 509 20.16 -14.52 -3.73
N ALA A 510 21.16 -13.65 -3.82
CA ALA A 510 21.87 -13.08 -2.67
C ALA A 510 21.12 -11.89 -2.03
N PHE A 511 20.05 -11.38 -2.66
CA PHE A 511 19.28 -10.27 -2.13
C PHE A 511 18.36 -10.73 -0.97
N ASP A 512 18.52 -10.11 0.20
CA ASP A 512 17.73 -10.41 1.39
C ASP A 512 16.54 -9.45 1.53
N ASP A 513 15.31 -9.96 1.42
CA ASP A 513 14.10 -9.18 1.63
C ASP A 513 13.72 -9.16 3.13
N LEU A 514 14.08 -8.07 3.79
CA LEU A 514 13.80 -7.86 5.21
C LEU A 514 12.30 -7.78 5.54
N THR A 515 11.42 -7.60 4.56
CA THR A 515 9.96 -7.59 4.76
C THR A 515 9.39 -9.00 4.88
N GLU A 516 10.12 -10.02 4.44
CA GLU A 516 9.68 -11.41 4.60
C GLU A 516 9.70 -11.81 6.07
N PRO A 517 8.62 -12.44 6.57
CA PRO A 517 8.59 -12.92 7.94
C PRO A 517 9.60 -14.06 8.12
N ASN A 518 10.39 -14.02 9.20
CA ASN A 518 11.29 -15.12 9.55
C ASN A 518 10.51 -16.34 10.06
N ILE A 519 9.95 -17.12 9.14
CA ILE A 519 9.06 -18.26 9.38
C ILE A 519 9.71 -19.29 10.31
N GLY A 520 11.01 -19.57 10.12
CA GLY A 520 11.76 -20.52 10.95
C GLY A 520 11.81 -20.10 12.42
N MET A 521 12.09 -18.82 12.68
CA MET A 521 12.10 -18.28 14.04
C MET A 521 10.69 -18.23 14.65
N ILE A 522 9.68 -17.86 13.85
CA ILE A 522 8.28 -17.83 14.28
C ILE A 522 7.82 -19.22 14.72
N HIS A 523 8.04 -20.25 13.91
CA HIS A 523 7.68 -21.63 14.26
C HIS A 523 8.43 -22.13 15.51
N LYS A 524 9.73 -21.81 15.63
CA LYS A 524 10.52 -22.18 16.81
C LYS A 524 10.00 -21.53 18.09
N ARG A 525 9.51 -20.29 18.03
CA ARG A 525 9.05 -19.53 19.22
C ARG A 525 7.59 -19.80 19.58
N ALA A 526 6.71 -19.89 18.60
CA ALA A 526 5.26 -19.87 18.79
C ALA A 526 4.52 -21.03 18.11
N GLY A 527 5.19 -21.88 17.33
CA GLY A 527 4.55 -22.89 16.47
C GLY A 527 3.68 -23.91 17.22
N ALA A 528 4.10 -24.34 18.42
CA ALA A 528 3.31 -25.26 19.25
C ALA A 528 1.99 -24.62 19.72
N LEU A 529 2.06 -23.37 20.19
CA LEU A 529 0.90 -22.61 20.68
C LEU A 529 -0.07 -22.27 19.54
N MET A 530 0.44 -21.93 18.36
CA MET A 530 -0.38 -21.70 17.17
C MET A 530 -1.13 -22.97 16.74
N LYS A 531 -0.48 -24.13 16.83
CA LYS A 531 -1.11 -25.42 16.49
C LYS A 531 -2.24 -25.76 17.46
N GLU A 532 -2.01 -25.52 18.75
CA GLU A 532 -3.02 -25.69 19.80
C GLU A 532 -4.21 -24.74 19.60
N TRP A 533 -3.93 -23.46 19.36
CA TRP A 533 -4.96 -22.45 19.06
C TRP A 533 -5.78 -22.81 17.81
N LYS A 534 -5.13 -23.27 16.74
CA LYS A 534 -5.81 -23.71 15.52
C LYS A 534 -6.74 -24.90 15.77
N LEU A 535 -6.33 -25.83 16.63
CA LEU A 535 -7.17 -26.98 17.02
C LEU A 535 -8.34 -26.53 17.91
N GLY A 536 -8.13 -25.55 18.79
CA GLY A 536 -9.19 -24.93 19.58
C GLY A 536 -10.22 -24.19 18.73
N LEU A 537 -9.77 -23.44 17.72
CA LEU A 537 -10.64 -22.71 16.79
C LEU A 537 -11.60 -23.64 16.04
N LEU A 538 -11.13 -24.81 15.60
CA LEU A 538 -11.95 -25.81 14.88
C LEU A 538 -13.06 -26.42 15.75
N ASN A 539 -12.92 -26.36 17.07
CA ASN A 539 -13.85 -26.95 18.04
C ASN A 539 -14.75 -25.88 18.71
N ASP A 540 -14.60 -24.59 18.39
CA ASP A 540 -15.34 -23.51 19.05
C ASP A 540 -16.69 -23.27 18.35
N ASP A 541 -17.76 -23.79 18.95
CA ASP A 541 -19.14 -23.62 18.47
C ASP A 541 -19.60 -22.14 18.44
N THR A 542 -18.95 -21.25 19.22
CA THR A 542 -19.28 -19.82 19.25
C THR A 542 -18.75 -19.05 18.03
N ALA A 543 -17.77 -19.62 17.33
CA ALA A 543 -17.25 -19.07 16.07
C ALA A 543 -18.29 -19.10 14.93
N ASN A 544 -19.41 -19.82 15.10
CA ASN A 544 -20.51 -19.91 14.13
C ASN A 544 -21.75 -19.08 14.54
N ILE A 545 -21.71 -18.36 15.67
CA ILE A 545 -22.84 -17.57 16.14
C ILE A 545 -22.81 -16.19 15.47
N VAL A 546 -23.74 -15.97 14.54
CA VAL A 546 -23.97 -14.70 13.87
C VAL A 546 -24.66 -13.71 14.82
N VAL A 547 -23.98 -12.63 15.16
CA VAL A 547 -24.63 -11.45 15.75
C VAL A 547 -25.00 -10.49 14.63
N ALA A 548 -26.29 -10.26 14.43
CA ALA A 548 -26.77 -9.23 13.50
C ALA A 548 -26.30 -7.85 14.00
N MET A 549 -25.38 -7.21 13.27
CA MET A 549 -24.99 -5.84 13.55
C MET A 549 -25.96 -4.89 12.83
N THR A 550 -26.63 -4.02 13.58
CA THR A 550 -27.45 -2.93 13.03
C THR A 550 -26.56 -1.82 12.45
N GLY A 551 -25.86 -2.13 11.36
CA GLY A 551 -25.14 -1.17 10.53
C GLY A 551 -26.08 -0.41 9.61
N SER A 552 -27.03 0.35 10.15
CA SER A 552 -27.79 1.29 9.32
C SER A 552 -26.92 2.48 8.96
N LYS A 553 -26.75 2.69 7.65
CA LYS A 553 -26.38 3.98 7.06
C LYS A 553 -27.05 5.10 7.85
N ARG A 554 -26.29 6.12 8.29
CA ARG A 554 -26.88 7.43 8.62
C ARG A 554 -27.42 8.05 7.33
N LYS A 555 -28.59 7.58 6.89
CA LYS A 555 -29.56 8.45 6.24
C LYS A 555 -30.15 9.32 7.35
N ALA A 556 -30.42 10.58 7.06
CA ALA A 556 -31.17 11.44 7.97
C ALA A 556 -32.44 10.68 8.41
N ASP A 557 -32.48 10.30 9.68
CA ASP A 557 -33.52 9.46 10.23
C ASP A 557 -34.81 10.29 10.29
N THR A 558 -35.80 9.90 9.47
CA THR A 558 -37.14 10.49 9.50
C THR A 558 -38.06 9.79 10.50
N SER A 559 -37.58 8.74 11.20
CA SER A 559 -38.34 8.07 12.24
C SER A 559 -38.14 8.78 13.59
N VAL A 560 -39.25 9.09 14.26
CA VAL A 560 -39.26 9.73 15.58
C VAL A 560 -39.60 8.64 16.59
N ASP A 561 -38.77 8.44 17.61
CA ASP A 561 -39.00 7.42 18.64
C ASP A 561 -40.12 7.84 19.62
N GLU A 562 -40.69 6.85 20.33
CA GLU A 562 -41.81 7.06 21.27
C GLU A 562 -41.46 7.95 22.48
N ALA A 563 -40.20 7.93 22.93
CA ALA A 563 -39.68 8.78 24.01
C ALA A 563 -39.48 10.24 23.56
N GLU A 564 -39.07 10.47 22.31
CA GLU A 564 -38.91 11.81 21.73
C GLU A 564 -40.29 12.50 21.56
N ILE A 565 -41.32 11.73 21.20
CA ILE A 565 -42.71 12.22 21.12
C ILE A 565 -43.22 12.58 22.51
N ARG A 566 -42.95 11.74 23.52
CA ARG A 566 -43.35 12.00 24.91
C ARG A 566 -42.72 13.27 25.46
N SER A 567 -41.42 13.45 25.20
CA SER A 567 -40.68 14.67 25.54
C SER A 567 -41.28 15.92 24.86
N LYS A 568 -41.59 15.83 23.56
CA LYS A 568 -42.20 16.96 22.83
C LYS A 568 -43.67 17.21 23.22
N HIS A 569 -44.39 16.20 23.70
CA HIS A 569 -45.75 16.33 24.25
C HIS A 569 -45.72 17.05 25.59
N GLU A 570 -44.86 16.61 26.50
CA GLU A 570 -44.64 17.24 27.81
C GLU A 570 -44.17 18.69 27.65
N ALA A 571 -43.36 18.97 26.62
CA ALA A 571 -42.91 20.32 26.27
C ALA A 571 -43.92 21.15 25.45
N GLY A 572 -45.11 20.63 25.11
CA GLY A 572 -46.13 21.32 24.31
C GLY A 572 -45.71 21.65 22.87
N ALA A 573 -44.69 20.98 22.34
CA ALA A 573 -44.04 21.26 21.05
C ALA A 573 -44.44 20.28 19.93
N LEU A 574 -45.45 19.44 20.14
CA LEU A 574 -45.89 18.41 19.18
C LEU A 574 -46.24 18.99 17.79
N GLY A 575 -46.82 20.20 17.76
CA GLY A 575 -47.21 20.88 16.52
C GLY A 575 -46.05 21.34 15.63
N LYS A 576 -44.79 21.16 16.07
CA LYS A 576 -43.58 21.46 15.28
C LYS A 576 -43.06 20.27 14.48
N LEU A 577 -43.65 19.08 14.64
CA LEU A 577 -43.31 17.90 13.84
C LEU A 577 -43.90 18.04 12.42
N ARG A 578 -43.15 17.59 11.41
CA ARG A 578 -43.63 17.66 10.03
C ARG A 578 -44.71 16.59 9.78
N VAL A 579 -45.61 16.84 8.83
CA VAL A 579 -46.78 16.00 8.54
C VAL A 579 -46.38 14.57 8.10
N ASP A 580 -45.24 14.44 7.42
CA ASP A 580 -44.57 13.20 7.03
C ASP A 580 -44.03 12.40 8.22
N GLN A 581 -43.56 13.06 9.29
CA GLN A 581 -43.14 12.38 10.54
C GLN A 581 -44.33 11.83 11.34
N LEU A 582 -45.49 12.48 11.24
CA LEU A 582 -46.73 12.06 11.90
C LEU A 582 -47.45 10.92 11.17
N LYS A 583 -47.26 10.79 9.85
CA LYS A 583 -47.96 9.78 9.02
C LYS A 583 -47.45 8.35 9.19
N ASN A 584 -46.21 8.16 9.65
CA ASN A 584 -45.58 6.84 9.81
C ASN A 584 -45.87 6.15 11.15
N MET A 585 -46.83 6.64 11.94
CA MET A 585 -47.14 6.05 13.25
C MET A 585 -48.24 5.00 13.18
N GLU A 586 -47.89 3.76 13.51
CA GLU A 586 -48.78 2.58 13.47
C GLU A 586 -49.99 2.67 14.45
N TRP A 587 -49.94 3.53 15.47
CA TRP A 587 -51.09 3.73 16.37
C TRP A 587 -52.15 4.70 15.82
N LEU A 588 -51.77 5.63 14.93
CA LEU A 588 -52.72 6.54 14.26
C LEU A 588 -53.66 5.81 13.29
N THR A 589 -53.24 4.64 12.77
CA THR A 589 -54.11 3.76 11.98
C THR A 589 -55.22 3.11 12.82
N ASN A 590 -55.03 2.94 14.14
CA ASN A 590 -56.02 2.32 15.04
C ASN A 590 -57.04 3.30 15.65
N ILE A 591 -56.89 4.62 15.45
CA ILE A 591 -57.78 5.65 16.04
C ILE A 591 -58.72 6.30 15.00
N ARG A 592 -58.70 5.84 13.74
CA ARG A 592 -59.67 6.29 12.73
C ARG A 592 -61.11 5.94 13.15
N GLY A 593 -61.81 6.91 13.74
CA GLY A 593 -63.24 6.86 14.03
C GLY A 593 -63.68 7.06 15.48
N GLN A 594 -62.78 7.36 16.43
CA GLN A 594 -63.18 7.64 17.82
C GLN A 594 -63.02 9.13 18.21
N PRO A 595 -63.89 9.67 19.09
CA PRO A 595 -63.86 11.08 19.49
C PRO A 595 -62.62 11.44 20.32
N ASN A 596 -62.17 12.69 20.18
CA ASN A 596 -60.89 13.24 20.70
C ASN A 596 -60.64 13.03 22.21
N ASP A 597 -61.67 12.81 23.03
CA ASP A 597 -61.54 12.68 24.48
C ASP A 597 -60.91 11.33 24.92
N ALA A 598 -60.83 10.34 24.02
CA ALA A 598 -60.29 9.01 24.31
C ALA A 598 -58.75 8.97 24.40
N ILE A 599 -58.04 9.91 23.76
CA ILE A 599 -56.57 9.92 23.72
C ILE A 599 -55.98 10.35 25.07
N SER A 600 -56.60 11.32 25.73
CA SER A 600 -56.21 11.79 27.06
C SER A 600 -56.44 10.73 28.15
N SER A 601 -57.52 9.95 28.04
CA SER A 601 -57.83 8.85 28.98
C SER A 601 -56.85 7.68 28.83
N TRP A 602 -56.43 7.38 27.60
CA TRP A 602 -55.49 6.28 27.35
C TRP A 602 -54.07 6.58 27.85
N LEU A 603 -53.62 7.84 27.75
CA LEU A 603 -52.32 8.28 28.26
C LEU A 603 -52.27 8.34 29.79
N SER A 604 -53.41 8.57 30.47
CA SER A 604 -53.49 8.57 31.93
C SER A 604 -53.55 7.18 32.57
N ASP A 605 -54.07 6.18 31.85
CA ASP A 605 -54.35 4.85 32.42
C ASP A 605 -53.15 3.88 32.40
N ASN A 606 -52.03 4.21 31.74
CA ASN A 606 -50.82 3.39 31.66
C ASN A 606 -49.68 3.87 32.59
N VAL A 607 -50.03 4.37 33.77
CA VAL A 607 -49.08 4.80 34.81
C VAL A 607 -49.05 3.75 35.93
N LEU A 608 -47.84 3.20 36.17
CA LEU A 608 -47.40 2.25 37.22
C LEU A 608 -47.25 0.79 36.74
N ILE A 609 -46.01 0.38 36.51
CA ILE A 609 -45.32 -0.69 37.27
C ILE A 609 -43.80 -0.46 37.13
N SER A 610 -43.12 -0.60 38.26
CA SER A 610 -41.71 -0.27 38.52
C SER A 610 -40.73 -1.36 38.14
N ALA A 611 -39.46 -0.96 38.05
CA ALA A 611 -38.28 -1.80 37.93
C ALA A 611 -38.13 -2.82 39.08
N SER A 612 -38.57 -4.05 38.85
CA SER A 612 -38.03 -5.29 39.42
C SER A 612 -38.86 -6.45 38.88
N ASP A 613 -38.35 -7.19 37.90
CA ASP A 613 -38.62 -8.63 37.68
C ASP A 613 -37.79 -9.11 36.48
N TYR A 614 -36.54 -9.43 36.79
CA TYR A 614 -35.70 -10.32 35.98
C TYR A 614 -36.21 -11.75 36.16
N GLN A 615 -36.81 -12.33 35.11
CA GLN A 615 -36.66 -13.72 34.66
C GLN A 615 -37.90 -14.22 33.93
N CYS A 616 -37.63 -14.88 32.80
CA CYS A 616 -38.47 -15.88 32.15
C CYS A 616 -39.74 -15.40 31.44
N LEU A 617 -39.56 -14.92 30.20
CA LEU A 617 -40.44 -15.27 29.07
C LEU A 617 -39.58 -15.47 27.81
N SER A 618 -38.83 -16.57 27.80
CA SER A 618 -38.44 -17.23 26.55
C SER A 618 -39.59 -18.13 26.09
N ALA A 619 -39.63 -18.41 24.79
CA ALA A 619 -40.71 -19.09 24.06
C ALA A 619 -41.90 -18.18 23.71
N THR A 620 -41.79 -17.42 22.63
CA THR A 620 -42.30 -17.83 21.30
C THR A 620 -42.15 -16.63 20.34
N ARG A 621 -40.97 -16.51 19.72
CA ARG A 621 -40.84 -15.84 18.42
C ARG A 621 -39.91 -16.72 17.62
N LEU A 622 -40.52 -17.50 16.72
CA LEU A 622 -39.83 -18.46 15.87
C LEU A 622 -38.61 -17.81 15.21
N LEU A 623 -37.49 -18.53 15.26
CA LEU A 623 -36.41 -18.46 14.27
C LEU A 623 -37.03 -18.39 12.87
N MET A 624 -36.88 -17.28 12.17
CA MET A 624 -36.98 -17.30 10.71
C MET A 624 -35.58 -17.63 10.21
N ALA A 625 -35.41 -18.85 9.69
CA ALA A 625 -34.24 -19.23 8.91
C ALA A 625 -34.03 -18.19 7.79
N SER A 626 -32.76 -17.91 7.43
CA SER A 626 -32.47 -17.05 6.28
C SER A 626 -33.22 -17.60 5.06
N ASN A 627 -33.75 -16.72 4.21
CA ASN A 627 -34.45 -17.13 3.00
C ASN A 627 -33.52 -17.22 1.78
N LEU A 628 -32.21 -17.04 2.00
CA LEU A 628 -31.13 -17.16 1.03
C LEU A 628 -30.14 -18.23 1.52
N HIS A 629 -29.80 -19.19 0.66
CA HIS A 629 -28.88 -20.28 0.96
C HIS A 629 -27.92 -20.52 -0.20
N GLU A 630 -26.66 -20.80 0.11
CA GLU A 630 -25.67 -21.31 -0.82
C GLU A 630 -25.63 -22.83 -0.75
N ILE A 631 -25.64 -23.49 -1.92
CA ILE A 631 -25.79 -24.93 -2.03
C ILE A 631 -24.42 -25.60 -2.06
N SER A 632 -24.14 -26.36 -1.01
CA SER A 632 -22.90 -27.12 -0.82
C SER A 632 -22.98 -28.59 -1.23
N SER A 633 -24.17 -29.15 -1.46
CA SER A 633 -24.34 -30.55 -1.91
C SER A 633 -25.75 -30.85 -2.46
N THR A 634 -25.87 -31.92 -3.26
CA THR A 634 -27.16 -32.41 -3.79
C THR A 634 -28.21 -32.73 -2.70
N PRO A 635 -27.89 -33.40 -1.58
CA PRO A 635 -28.86 -33.64 -0.51
C PRO A 635 -29.32 -32.35 0.19
N HIS A 636 -28.42 -31.37 0.36
CA HIS A 636 -28.75 -30.07 0.94
C HIS A 636 -29.77 -29.31 0.07
N PHE A 637 -29.58 -29.32 -1.25
CA PHE A 637 -30.52 -28.75 -2.21
C PHE A 637 -31.91 -29.41 -2.19
N GLN A 638 -31.96 -30.74 -2.15
CA GLN A 638 -33.23 -31.49 -2.12
C GLN A 638 -34.02 -31.25 -0.83
N ASN A 639 -33.33 -31.15 0.31
CA ASN A 639 -33.98 -30.86 1.59
C ASN A 639 -34.65 -29.47 1.57
N LEU A 640 -33.93 -28.42 1.15
CA LEU A 640 -34.46 -27.04 1.12
C LEU A 640 -35.66 -26.87 0.17
N LEU A 641 -35.67 -27.57 -0.96
CA LEU A 641 -36.79 -27.53 -1.90
C LEU A 641 -38.01 -28.35 -1.45
N SER A 642 -37.81 -29.37 -0.61
CA SER A 642 -38.89 -30.26 -0.14
C SER A 642 -39.54 -29.81 1.18
N GLU A 643 -38.94 -28.86 1.90
CA GLU A 643 -39.49 -28.29 3.15
C GLU A 643 -40.86 -27.62 2.97
N ASP A 644 -41.02 -26.80 1.91
CA ASP A 644 -42.29 -26.13 1.60
C ASP A 644 -42.50 -26.03 0.09
N LEU A 645 -43.31 -26.96 -0.44
CA LEU A 645 -43.67 -27.02 -1.86
C LEU A 645 -44.60 -25.88 -2.32
N ASN A 646 -45.17 -25.10 -1.39
CA ASN A 646 -46.02 -23.96 -1.72
C ASN A 646 -45.25 -22.64 -1.84
N ARG A 647 -44.00 -22.59 -1.33
CA ARG A 647 -43.08 -21.46 -1.41
C ARG A 647 -42.54 -21.30 -2.83
N ILE A 648 -42.30 -20.05 -3.23
CA ILE A 648 -41.63 -19.74 -4.49
C ILE A 648 -40.13 -19.75 -4.24
N SER A 649 -39.40 -20.48 -5.08
CA SER A 649 -37.95 -20.68 -4.96
C SER A 649 -37.24 -20.14 -6.21
N LEU A 650 -36.33 -19.19 -6.04
CA LEU A 650 -35.40 -18.73 -7.07
C LEU A 650 -34.09 -19.51 -6.94
N ILE A 651 -33.68 -20.20 -7.99
CA ILE A 651 -32.39 -20.88 -8.10
C ILE A 651 -31.50 -20.05 -9.02
N TYR A 652 -30.35 -19.61 -8.51
CA TYR A 652 -29.36 -18.81 -9.20
C TYR A 652 -28.10 -19.65 -9.44
N PHE A 653 -27.78 -19.90 -10.71
CA PHE A 653 -26.59 -20.61 -11.14
C PHE A 653 -25.49 -19.62 -11.52
N TRP A 654 -24.32 -19.74 -10.88
CA TRP A 654 -23.19 -18.83 -11.04
C TRP A 654 -21.85 -19.57 -11.16
N ALA A 655 -20.80 -18.86 -11.59
CA ALA A 655 -19.42 -19.35 -11.54
C ALA A 655 -18.44 -18.20 -11.20
N PRO A 656 -17.37 -18.47 -10.44
CA PRO A 656 -16.46 -17.43 -9.94
C PRO A 656 -15.65 -16.73 -11.05
N TRP A 657 -15.42 -17.40 -12.17
CA TRP A 657 -14.70 -16.85 -13.32
C TRP A 657 -15.54 -15.95 -14.22
N ALA A 658 -16.87 -15.95 -14.07
CA ALA A 658 -17.78 -15.20 -14.92
C ALA A 658 -18.07 -13.81 -14.33
N GLU A 659 -17.43 -12.76 -14.87
CA GLU A 659 -17.58 -11.38 -14.41
C GLU A 659 -19.04 -10.90 -14.27
N PRO A 660 -19.98 -11.24 -15.18
CA PRO A 660 -21.39 -10.86 -15.04
C PRO A 660 -22.08 -11.49 -13.81
N CYS A 661 -21.57 -12.60 -13.28
CA CYS A 661 -22.11 -13.23 -12.06
C CYS A 661 -21.83 -12.38 -10.81
N LYS A 662 -20.73 -11.63 -10.75
CA LYS A 662 -20.42 -10.77 -9.59
C LYS A 662 -21.50 -9.70 -9.39
N GLN A 663 -21.89 -9.04 -10.47
CA GLN A 663 -22.98 -8.05 -10.46
C GLN A 663 -24.33 -8.69 -10.13
N MET A 664 -24.58 -9.91 -10.61
CA MET A 664 -25.84 -10.62 -10.36
C MET A 664 -25.98 -11.20 -8.96
N SER A 665 -24.88 -11.59 -8.33
CA SER A 665 -24.89 -12.02 -6.94
C SER A 665 -25.36 -10.89 -6.01
N GLU A 666 -24.90 -9.65 -6.24
CA GLU A 666 -25.38 -8.47 -5.48
C GLU A 666 -26.88 -8.23 -5.65
N VAL A 667 -27.39 -8.35 -6.89
CA VAL A 667 -28.82 -8.18 -7.18
C VAL A 667 -29.66 -9.28 -6.53
N VAL A 668 -29.19 -10.54 -6.51
CA VAL A 668 -29.89 -11.64 -5.83
C VAL A 668 -29.97 -11.42 -4.32
N VAL A 669 -28.90 -10.90 -3.70
CA VAL A 669 -28.90 -10.54 -2.27
C VAL A 669 -29.86 -9.38 -1.98
N GLU A 670 -29.95 -8.37 -2.84
CA GLU A 670 -30.93 -7.29 -2.67
C GLU A 670 -32.38 -7.79 -2.83
N LEU A 671 -32.61 -8.69 -3.80
CA LEU A 671 -33.93 -9.27 -4.04
C LEU A 671 -34.36 -10.22 -2.92
N SER A 672 -33.45 -10.95 -2.27
CA SER A 672 -33.79 -11.82 -1.14
C SER A 672 -34.31 -11.04 0.07
N ARG A 673 -33.75 -9.85 0.32
CA ARG A 673 -34.24 -8.91 1.34
C ARG A 673 -35.61 -8.33 1.00
N LYS A 674 -35.86 -8.07 -0.29
CA LYS A 674 -37.12 -7.50 -0.78
C LYS A 674 -38.28 -8.50 -0.74
N TYR A 675 -38.00 -9.79 -0.92
CA TYR A 675 -39.00 -10.86 -0.95
C TYR A 675 -38.73 -11.94 0.12
N PRO A 676 -38.93 -11.65 1.42
CA PRO A 676 -38.60 -12.56 2.52
C PRO A 676 -39.43 -13.86 2.53
N THR A 677 -40.54 -13.90 1.79
CA THR A 677 -41.40 -15.08 1.64
C THR A 677 -40.93 -16.06 0.56
N TYR A 678 -39.91 -15.70 -0.22
CA TYR A 678 -39.35 -16.50 -1.30
C TYR A 678 -38.07 -17.17 -0.82
N LEU A 679 -37.80 -18.38 -1.29
CA LEU A 679 -36.53 -19.07 -1.10
C LEU A 679 -35.56 -18.67 -2.21
N PHE A 680 -34.33 -18.34 -1.87
CA PHE A 680 -33.26 -18.03 -2.83
C PHE A 680 -32.13 -19.05 -2.63
N LEU A 681 -31.75 -19.74 -3.69
CA LEU A 681 -30.72 -20.78 -3.69
C LEU A 681 -29.60 -20.36 -4.66
N GLN A 682 -28.38 -20.22 -4.17
CA GLN A 682 -27.20 -19.98 -5.00
C GLN A 682 -26.49 -21.31 -5.24
N VAL A 683 -26.27 -21.64 -6.51
CA VAL A 683 -25.65 -22.89 -6.94
C VAL A 683 -24.44 -22.54 -7.79
N GLU A 684 -23.24 -22.89 -7.32
CA GLU A 684 -22.05 -22.83 -8.16
C GLU A 684 -22.16 -23.94 -9.22
N ALA A 685 -22.28 -23.55 -10.48
CA ALA A 685 -22.65 -24.45 -11.57
C ALA A 685 -21.56 -25.48 -11.89
N GLU A 686 -20.30 -25.22 -11.51
CA GLU A 686 -19.17 -26.13 -11.72
C GLU A 686 -18.94 -27.10 -10.56
N GLU A 687 -19.13 -26.64 -9.32
CA GLU A 687 -18.99 -27.49 -8.13
C GLU A 687 -20.21 -28.42 -7.97
N GLN A 688 -21.41 -27.95 -8.33
CA GLN A 688 -22.67 -28.68 -8.25
C GLN A 688 -23.20 -29.05 -9.64
N ASP A 689 -22.37 -29.75 -10.42
CA ASP A 689 -22.63 -30.06 -11.83
C ASP A 689 -23.87 -30.96 -12.04
N GLU A 690 -24.14 -31.91 -11.14
CA GLU A 690 -25.34 -32.74 -11.16
C GLU A 690 -26.63 -31.90 -11.06
N ILE A 691 -26.64 -30.88 -10.20
CA ILE A 691 -27.77 -29.96 -10.05
C ILE A 691 -27.89 -29.11 -11.32
N ALA A 692 -26.80 -28.53 -11.81
CA ALA A 692 -26.81 -27.72 -13.03
C ALA A 692 -27.30 -28.50 -14.27
N GLN A 693 -26.92 -29.77 -14.40
CA GLN A 693 -27.39 -30.66 -15.45
C GLN A 693 -28.89 -30.96 -15.33
N SER A 694 -29.40 -31.18 -14.12
CA SER A 694 -30.83 -31.47 -13.90
C SER A 694 -31.77 -30.33 -14.33
N PHE A 695 -31.23 -29.11 -14.44
CA PHE A 695 -31.94 -27.90 -14.87
C PHE A 695 -31.56 -27.41 -16.28
N ASP A 696 -30.82 -28.21 -17.04
CA ASP A 696 -30.33 -27.89 -18.39
C ASP A 696 -29.62 -26.51 -18.45
N ILE A 697 -28.72 -26.23 -17.51
CA ILE A 697 -27.98 -24.95 -17.44
C ILE A 697 -26.83 -24.94 -18.48
N GLU A 698 -26.94 -24.05 -19.47
CA GLU A 698 -25.98 -23.94 -20.58
C GLU A 698 -24.99 -22.76 -20.42
N SER A 699 -25.36 -21.76 -19.63
CA SER A 699 -24.57 -20.54 -19.40
C SER A 699 -24.84 -19.97 -18.02
N VAL A 700 -23.83 -19.36 -17.40
CA VAL A 700 -23.97 -18.57 -16.17
C VAL A 700 -23.78 -17.08 -16.48
N PRO A 701 -24.47 -16.15 -15.81
CA PRO A 701 -25.50 -16.39 -14.79
C PRO A 701 -26.81 -16.92 -15.39
N SER A 702 -27.49 -17.82 -14.69
CA SER A 702 -28.83 -18.30 -15.06
C SER A 702 -29.75 -18.33 -13.84
N PHE A 703 -31.03 -18.03 -14.04
CA PHE A 703 -32.03 -17.96 -12.99
C PHE A 703 -33.24 -18.82 -13.33
N ILE A 704 -33.70 -19.58 -12.35
CA ILE A 704 -34.87 -20.45 -12.46
C ILE A 704 -35.81 -20.15 -11.31
N LEU A 705 -37.06 -19.79 -11.60
CA LEU A 705 -38.09 -19.57 -10.60
C LEU A 705 -39.05 -20.76 -10.57
N LEU A 706 -39.18 -21.40 -9.41
CA LEU A 706 -40.04 -22.56 -9.18
C LEU A 706 -41.10 -22.26 -8.12
N ARG A 707 -42.19 -23.02 -8.15
CA ARG A 707 -43.08 -23.22 -7.00
C ARG A 707 -43.38 -24.71 -6.87
N GLY A 708 -42.82 -25.35 -5.85
CA GLY A 708 -42.76 -26.81 -5.78
C GLY A 708 -42.05 -27.39 -7.00
N HIS A 709 -42.73 -28.24 -7.77
CA HIS A 709 -42.20 -28.84 -9.01
C HIS A 709 -42.55 -28.06 -10.29
N VAL A 710 -43.19 -26.88 -10.19
CA VAL A 710 -43.65 -26.10 -11.34
C VAL A 710 -42.66 -24.99 -11.67
N LEU A 711 -42.16 -24.99 -12.92
CA LEU A 711 -41.34 -23.90 -13.46
C LEU A 711 -42.21 -22.67 -13.78
N LEU A 712 -41.94 -21.56 -13.09
CA LEU A 712 -42.62 -20.27 -13.28
C LEU A 712 -41.92 -19.36 -14.31
N GLY A 713 -40.59 -19.48 -14.44
CA GLY A 713 -39.82 -18.74 -15.43
C GLY A 713 -38.33 -19.06 -15.38
N ARG A 714 -37.64 -18.79 -16.49
CA ARG A 714 -36.19 -18.92 -16.64
C ARG A 714 -35.61 -17.67 -17.29
N ILE A 715 -34.45 -17.22 -16.81
CA ILE A 715 -33.68 -16.12 -17.39
C ILE A 715 -32.25 -16.61 -17.57
N ALA A 716 -31.67 -16.39 -18.75
CA ALA A 716 -30.27 -16.68 -19.03
C ALA A 716 -29.53 -15.36 -19.28
N GLY A 717 -28.35 -15.21 -18.67
CA GLY A 717 -27.54 -13.99 -18.74
C GLY A 717 -27.87 -12.95 -17.65
N ALA A 718 -27.06 -11.90 -17.60
CA ALA A 718 -27.14 -10.86 -16.58
C ALA A 718 -28.25 -9.83 -16.91
N ASP A 719 -29.49 -10.16 -16.55
CA ASP A 719 -30.67 -9.29 -16.71
C ASP A 719 -31.38 -9.04 -15.37
N ALA A 720 -30.88 -8.05 -14.62
CA ALA A 720 -31.45 -7.64 -13.34
C ALA A 720 -32.89 -7.11 -13.45
N THR A 721 -33.19 -6.43 -14.56
CA THR A 721 -34.49 -5.80 -14.80
C THR A 721 -35.55 -6.87 -15.05
N GLY A 722 -35.26 -7.83 -15.93
CA GLY A 722 -36.11 -8.99 -16.19
C GLY A 722 -36.32 -9.85 -14.95
N LEU A 723 -35.27 -10.07 -14.16
CA LEU A 723 -35.36 -10.82 -12.91
C LEU A 723 -36.29 -10.15 -11.89
N THR A 724 -36.16 -8.84 -11.71
CA THR A 724 -37.01 -8.07 -10.79
C THR A 724 -38.47 -8.09 -11.23
N GLN A 725 -38.73 -7.96 -12.54
CA GLN A 725 -40.08 -8.03 -13.10
C GLN A 725 -40.69 -9.43 -12.94
N LEU A 726 -39.90 -10.50 -13.13
CA LEU A 726 -40.36 -11.88 -12.97
C LEU A 726 -40.78 -12.16 -11.53
N LEU A 727 -39.98 -11.75 -10.54
CA LEU A 727 -40.33 -11.89 -9.13
C LEU A 727 -41.57 -11.05 -8.75
N GLN A 728 -41.64 -9.80 -9.21
CA GLN A 728 -42.77 -8.92 -8.93
C GLN A 728 -44.09 -9.45 -9.51
N LYS A 729 -44.05 -10.05 -10.72
CA LYS A 729 -45.20 -10.68 -11.37
C LYS A 729 -45.80 -11.82 -10.53
N HIS A 730 -44.96 -12.56 -9.80
CA HIS A 730 -45.40 -13.70 -9.00
C HIS A 730 -45.56 -13.37 -7.50
N ALA A 731 -45.33 -12.11 -7.09
CA ALA A 731 -45.49 -11.65 -5.71
C ALA A 731 -46.97 -11.47 -5.30
N SER A 732 -47.89 -11.31 -6.26
CA SER A 732 -49.33 -11.28 -5.99
C SER A 732 -49.89 -12.70 -5.89
N ASN A 733 -50.51 -13.01 -4.75
CA ASN A 733 -51.06 -14.31 -4.39
C ASN A 733 -52.25 -14.72 -5.30
N GLN A 734 -51.99 -15.21 -6.51
CA GLN A 734 -52.97 -15.90 -7.35
C GLN A 734 -52.74 -17.42 -7.30
N ALA A 735 -53.80 -18.16 -6.99
CA ALA A 735 -53.78 -19.61 -6.98
C ALA A 735 -53.57 -20.16 -8.41
N TYR A 736 -52.47 -20.90 -8.60
CA TYR A 736 -52.17 -21.59 -9.85
C TYR A 736 -52.81 -22.99 -9.86
N ARG A 737 -53.49 -23.35 -10.95
CA ARG A 737 -53.99 -24.72 -11.19
C ARG A 737 -52.95 -25.48 -12.03
N PRO A 738 -52.40 -26.62 -11.56
CA PRO A 738 -51.45 -27.40 -12.34
C PRO A 738 -52.12 -27.99 -13.60
N LEU A 739 -51.38 -27.99 -14.72
CA LEU A 739 -51.82 -28.49 -16.03
C LEU A 739 -51.40 -29.95 -16.31
N SER A 740 -50.83 -30.65 -15.33
CA SER A 740 -50.56 -32.09 -15.43
C SER A 740 -50.47 -32.72 -14.04
N HIS A 741 -50.98 -33.95 -13.92
CA HIS A 741 -50.77 -34.85 -12.79
C HIS A 741 -50.04 -36.09 -13.32
N THR A 742 -49.01 -36.54 -12.61
CA THR A 742 -48.39 -37.85 -12.84
C THR A 742 -48.43 -38.63 -11.53
N ASP A 743 -49.11 -39.78 -11.52
CA ASP A 743 -49.24 -40.66 -10.34
C ASP A 743 -48.08 -41.66 -10.19
N GLN A 744 -46.95 -41.43 -10.88
CA GLN A 744 -45.80 -42.32 -10.78
C GLN A 744 -44.83 -41.85 -9.70
N LYS A 745 -44.54 -42.75 -8.75
CA LYS A 745 -43.45 -42.57 -7.79
C LYS A 745 -42.10 -42.45 -8.52
N PRO A 746 -41.18 -41.58 -8.07
CA PRO A 746 -39.81 -41.55 -8.57
C PRO A 746 -39.17 -42.94 -8.40
N ALA A 747 -38.42 -43.39 -9.40
CA ALA A 747 -37.70 -44.65 -9.33
C ALA A 747 -36.63 -44.61 -8.24
N GLU A 748 -36.57 -45.65 -7.40
CA GLU A 748 -35.51 -45.83 -6.41
C GLU A 748 -34.15 -46.00 -7.09
N ALA A 749 -33.13 -45.37 -6.52
CA ALA A 749 -31.76 -45.44 -6.99
C ALA A 749 -31.27 -46.90 -6.98
N LEU A 750 -30.85 -47.38 -8.15
CA LEU A 750 -30.24 -48.70 -8.33
C LEU A 750 -28.87 -48.73 -7.63
N THR A 751 -28.82 -49.35 -6.46
CA THR A 751 -27.59 -49.84 -5.85
C THR A 751 -27.21 -51.18 -6.49
N GLU A 752 -26.19 -51.19 -7.35
CA GLU A 752 -25.46 -52.42 -7.66
C GLU A 752 -23.95 -52.20 -7.54
N ALA A 753 -23.36 -53.00 -6.66
CA ALA A 753 -21.94 -53.13 -6.43
C ALA A 753 -21.29 -54.04 -7.50
N HIS A 754 -20.14 -53.63 -8.02
CA HIS A 754 -19.10 -54.43 -8.68
C HIS A 754 -17.77 -53.71 -8.34
N SER A 755 -16.62 -54.28 -8.01
CA SER A 755 -16.12 -55.61 -7.63
C SER A 755 -14.65 -55.38 -7.22
N VAL A 756 -14.10 -56.21 -6.33
CA VAL A 756 -12.78 -56.06 -5.68
C VAL A 756 -11.59 -56.50 -6.55
N ALA A 757 -10.48 -55.73 -6.47
CA ALA A 757 -9.02 -56.00 -6.71
C ALA A 757 -8.43 -55.91 -8.15
N PRO A 758 -7.08 -55.66 -8.35
CA PRO A 758 -5.96 -55.60 -7.39
C PRO A 758 -4.96 -54.41 -7.53
N ASP A 759 -4.08 -54.27 -6.51
CA ASP A 759 -2.77 -53.57 -6.44
C ASP A 759 -2.31 -52.71 -7.65
N ALA A 760 -2.36 -51.38 -7.49
CA ALA A 760 -1.64 -50.44 -8.35
C ALA A 760 -0.25 -50.15 -7.78
N ILE A 761 0.77 -50.62 -8.48
CA ILE A 761 2.17 -50.24 -8.31
C ILE A 761 2.26 -48.72 -8.57
N GLN A 762 2.84 -47.95 -7.64
CA GLN A 762 3.15 -46.54 -7.87
C GLN A 762 4.15 -46.41 -9.03
N GLU A 763 3.66 -45.99 -10.19
CA GLU A 763 4.46 -45.69 -11.39
C GLU A 763 5.40 -44.51 -11.07
N SER A 764 6.68 -44.63 -11.40
CA SER A 764 7.65 -43.56 -11.11
C SER A 764 7.42 -42.34 -12.01
N PRO A 765 7.83 -41.12 -11.60
CA PRO A 765 7.59 -39.90 -12.38
C PRO A 765 8.12 -39.96 -13.82
N GLU A 766 9.24 -40.65 -14.05
CA GLU A 766 9.83 -40.83 -15.39
C GLU A 766 9.04 -41.79 -16.28
N GLU A 767 8.41 -42.81 -15.68
CA GLU A 767 7.54 -43.77 -16.39
C GLU A 767 6.20 -43.12 -16.78
N LEU A 768 5.64 -42.29 -15.88
CA LEU A 768 4.43 -41.52 -16.14
C LEU A 768 4.63 -40.51 -17.29
N GLU A 769 5.73 -39.75 -17.29
CA GLU A 769 6.01 -38.80 -18.39
C GLU A 769 6.15 -39.52 -19.74
N LYS A 770 6.82 -40.68 -19.75
CA LYS A 770 6.95 -41.50 -20.95
C LYS A 770 5.59 -42.02 -21.44
N ARG A 771 4.70 -42.41 -20.53
CA ARG A 771 3.33 -42.83 -20.84
C ARG A 771 2.49 -41.68 -21.41
N LEU A 772 2.62 -40.48 -20.86
CA LEU A 772 1.95 -39.27 -21.37
C LEU A 772 2.38 -38.93 -22.80
N ARG A 773 3.70 -38.93 -23.06
CA ARG A 773 4.23 -38.69 -24.41
C ARG A 773 3.79 -39.75 -25.41
N ASN A 774 3.65 -41.01 -24.99
CA ASN A 774 3.11 -42.06 -25.86
C ASN A 774 1.63 -41.84 -26.19
N LEU A 775 0.81 -41.38 -25.24
CA LEU A 775 -0.60 -41.07 -25.47
C LEU A 775 -0.78 -39.87 -26.41
N MET A 776 0.06 -38.84 -26.29
CA MET A 776 0.05 -37.68 -27.19
C MET A 776 0.47 -38.03 -28.63
N ASN A 777 1.32 -39.05 -28.79
CA ASN A 777 1.81 -39.51 -30.11
C ASN A 777 1.01 -40.70 -30.67
N GLN A 778 -0.11 -41.07 -30.05
CA GLN A 778 -0.89 -42.25 -30.46
C GLN A 778 -1.49 -42.10 -31.87
N SER A 779 -1.81 -40.88 -32.28
CA SER A 779 -2.30 -40.57 -33.63
C SER A 779 -1.89 -39.15 -34.04
N LYS A 780 -2.14 -38.78 -35.32
CA LYS A 780 -1.84 -37.44 -35.83
C LYS A 780 -2.61 -36.35 -35.07
N VAL A 781 -3.83 -36.64 -34.61
CA VAL A 781 -4.71 -35.71 -33.90
C VAL A 781 -5.32 -36.42 -32.69
N VAL A 782 -4.90 -36.03 -31.48
CA VAL A 782 -5.37 -36.61 -30.22
C VAL A 782 -6.11 -35.53 -29.41
N LEU A 783 -7.35 -35.83 -29.00
CA LEU A 783 -8.17 -34.96 -28.17
C LEU A 783 -8.30 -35.52 -26.75
N PHE A 784 -7.75 -34.80 -25.77
CA PHE A 784 -7.99 -35.08 -24.36
C PHE A 784 -9.24 -34.32 -23.92
N MET A 785 -10.30 -35.05 -23.55
CA MET A 785 -11.62 -34.49 -23.27
C MET A 785 -12.28 -35.14 -22.05
N LYS A 786 -13.35 -34.50 -21.54
CA LYS A 786 -14.18 -35.05 -20.45
C LYS A 786 -15.33 -35.87 -21.06
N GLY A 787 -15.30 -37.19 -20.89
CA GLY A 787 -16.19 -38.14 -21.55
C GLY A 787 -15.68 -38.60 -22.91
N THR A 788 -16.56 -39.18 -23.73
CA THR A 788 -16.24 -39.66 -25.08
C THR A 788 -16.90 -38.78 -26.15
N PRO A 789 -16.48 -38.81 -27.43
CA PRO A 789 -17.11 -38.05 -28.52
C PRO A 789 -18.61 -38.32 -28.68
N ASP A 790 -19.04 -39.56 -28.41
CA ASP A 790 -20.46 -39.95 -28.47
C ASP A 790 -21.25 -39.51 -27.22
N THR A 791 -20.55 -39.37 -26.08
CA THR A 791 -21.14 -38.98 -24.78
C THR A 791 -20.27 -37.94 -24.06
N PRO A 792 -20.15 -36.70 -24.59
CA PRO A 792 -19.31 -35.68 -23.97
C PRO A 792 -19.97 -35.17 -22.69
N ARG A 793 -19.23 -35.26 -21.58
CA ARG A 793 -19.68 -34.91 -20.22
C ARG A 793 -19.40 -33.45 -19.84
N CYS A 794 -18.92 -32.64 -20.78
CA CYS A 794 -18.63 -31.22 -20.59
C CYS A 794 -19.01 -30.43 -21.85
N GLY A 795 -19.61 -29.25 -21.69
CA GLY A 795 -20.03 -28.39 -22.80
C GLY A 795 -18.89 -27.97 -23.73
N PHE A 796 -17.70 -27.72 -23.19
CA PHE A 796 -16.49 -27.40 -23.96
C PHE A 796 -16.00 -28.61 -24.76
N SER A 797 -16.02 -29.81 -24.15
CA SER A 797 -15.71 -31.08 -24.84
C SER A 797 -16.74 -31.41 -25.93
N ARG A 798 -18.01 -31.05 -25.75
CA ARG A 798 -19.05 -31.21 -26.79
C ARG A 798 -18.84 -30.26 -27.96
N LYS A 799 -18.48 -29.00 -27.70
CA LYS A 799 -18.22 -27.99 -28.75
C LYS A 799 -17.01 -28.34 -29.60
N ILE A 800 -15.88 -28.73 -29.00
CA ILE A 800 -14.67 -29.05 -29.76
C ILE A 800 -14.86 -30.30 -30.65
N VAL A 801 -15.58 -31.32 -30.15
CA VAL A 801 -15.96 -32.49 -30.94
C VAL A 801 -16.86 -32.09 -32.11
N GLY A 802 -17.82 -31.19 -31.89
CA GLY A 802 -18.68 -30.66 -32.94
C GLY A 802 -17.90 -29.90 -34.03
N ILE A 803 -16.89 -29.10 -33.65
CA ILE A 803 -16.02 -28.39 -34.58
C ILE A 803 -15.18 -29.38 -35.42
N LEU A 804 -14.51 -30.34 -34.78
CA LEU A 804 -13.68 -31.33 -35.47
C LEU A 804 -14.50 -32.22 -36.42
N GLN A 805 -15.69 -32.65 -35.99
CA GLN A 805 -16.62 -33.42 -36.85
C GLN A 805 -17.19 -32.57 -38.00
N GLY A 806 -17.48 -31.29 -37.75
CA GLY A 806 -17.95 -30.34 -38.77
C GLY A 806 -16.93 -30.10 -39.87
N GLU A 807 -15.65 -30.01 -39.50
CA GLU A 807 -14.51 -29.88 -40.43
C GLU A 807 -14.05 -31.23 -41.01
N LYS A 808 -14.70 -32.35 -40.64
CA LYS A 808 -14.38 -33.72 -41.08
C LYS A 808 -12.94 -34.15 -40.77
N ILE A 809 -12.44 -33.76 -39.61
CA ILE A 809 -11.11 -34.13 -39.12
C ILE A 809 -11.24 -35.43 -38.33
N ASP A 810 -10.49 -36.46 -38.73
CA ASP A 810 -10.40 -37.71 -37.96
C ASP A 810 -9.47 -37.50 -36.74
N PHE A 811 -9.97 -37.82 -35.54
CA PHE A 811 -9.20 -37.69 -34.29
C PHE A 811 -9.42 -38.88 -33.36
N THR A 812 -8.40 -39.21 -32.58
CA THR A 812 -8.53 -40.14 -31.45
C THR A 812 -8.81 -39.36 -30.17
N HIS A 813 -9.55 -39.96 -29.22
CA HIS A 813 -9.88 -39.30 -27.96
C HIS A 813 -9.34 -40.08 -26.76
N PHE A 814 -9.10 -39.36 -25.67
CA PHE A 814 -8.82 -39.94 -24.36
C PHE A 814 -9.68 -39.25 -23.30
N ASP A 815 -10.42 -40.05 -22.52
CA ASP A 815 -11.28 -39.54 -21.44
C ASP A 815 -10.46 -39.33 -20.17
N ILE A 816 -10.17 -38.06 -19.87
CA ILE A 816 -9.36 -37.67 -18.70
C ILE A 816 -10.07 -37.90 -17.36
N LEU A 817 -11.36 -38.26 -17.35
CA LEU A 817 -12.07 -38.64 -16.14
C LEU A 817 -11.77 -40.08 -15.70
N THR A 818 -11.14 -40.88 -16.57
CA THR A 818 -10.84 -42.29 -16.27
C THR A 818 -9.49 -42.49 -15.57
N ASP A 819 -8.57 -41.52 -15.65
CA ASP A 819 -7.21 -41.60 -15.11
C ASP A 819 -6.75 -40.23 -14.59
N GLU A 820 -6.73 -40.07 -13.26
CA GLU A 820 -6.41 -38.80 -12.60
C GLU A 820 -4.90 -38.46 -12.68
N ASP A 821 -4.02 -39.46 -12.76
CA ASP A 821 -2.57 -39.25 -12.92
C ASP A 821 -2.25 -38.69 -14.31
N VAL A 822 -2.91 -39.19 -15.34
CA VAL A 822 -2.82 -38.64 -16.70
C VAL A 822 -3.36 -37.21 -16.75
N ARG A 823 -4.45 -36.92 -16.04
CA ARG A 823 -5.06 -35.59 -15.96
C ARG A 823 -4.14 -34.55 -15.31
N GLN A 824 -3.56 -34.88 -14.17
CA GLN A 824 -2.63 -33.98 -13.47
C GLN A 824 -1.29 -33.87 -14.19
N GLY A 825 -0.82 -34.98 -14.78
CA GLY A 825 0.41 -35.04 -15.55
C GLY A 825 0.39 -34.20 -16.84
N LEU A 826 -0.69 -34.26 -17.63
CA LEU A 826 -0.81 -33.48 -18.88
C LEU A 826 -0.85 -31.97 -18.64
N LYS A 827 -1.46 -31.52 -17.53
CA LYS A 827 -1.47 -30.10 -17.16
C LYS A 827 -0.05 -29.57 -16.91
N LYS A 828 0.79 -30.38 -16.25
CA LYS A 828 2.18 -30.05 -15.96
C LYS A 828 3.08 -30.19 -17.19
N LEU A 829 2.89 -31.24 -17.99
CA LEU A 829 3.74 -31.52 -19.15
C LEU A 829 3.56 -30.49 -20.28
N ASN A 830 2.31 -30.06 -20.51
CA ASN A 830 1.98 -29.13 -21.60
C ASN A 830 1.84 -27.67 -21.13
N ASP A 831 2.09 -27.39 -19.85
CA ASP A 831 1.87 -26.09 -19.19
C ASP A 831 0.50 -25.46 -19.53
N TRP A 832 -0.56 -26.28 -19.48
CA TRP A 832 -1.91 -25.88 -19.89
C TRP A 832 -2.97 -26.28 -18.85
N PRO A 833 -3.71 -25.33 -18.24
CA PRO A 833 -4.49 -25.60 -17.04
C PRO A 833 -5.84 -26.30 -17.28
N THR A 834 -6.38 -26.23 -18.51
CA THR A 834 -7.78 -26.61 -18.82
C THR A 834 -7.89 -27.77 -19.82
N PHE A 835 -9.08 -28.39 -19.87
CA PHE A 835 -9.48 -29.39 -20.87
C PHE A 835 -10.80 -28.93 -21.51
N PRO A 836 -11.04 -29.18 -22.81
CA PRO A 836 -10.32 -30.08 -23.70
C PRO A 836 -8.96 -29.56 -24.19
N GLN A 837 -8.00 -30.46 -24.43
CA GLN A 837 -6.70 -30.15 -25.04
C GLN A 837 -6.55 -30.91 -26.37
N LEU A 838 -6.28 -30.18 -27.45
CA LEU A 838 -6.04 -30.77 -28.77
C LEU A 838 -4.54 -30.86 -29.04
N ILE A 839 -4.07 -32.07 -29.32
CA ILE A 839 -2.68 -32.37 -29.68
C ILE A 839 -2.62 -32.74 -31.15
N ILE A 840 -1.70 -32.12 -31.90
CA ILE A 840 -1.43 -32.46 -33.31
C ILE A 840 0.06 -32.79 -33.44
N ASN A 841 0.39 -33.94 -34.06
CA ASN A 841 1.76 -34.43 -34.20
C ASN A 841 2.57 -34.50 -32.89
N GLY A 842 1.91 -34.77 -31.76
CA GLY A 842 2.55 -34.85 -30.44
C GLY A 842 2.79 -33.51 -29.75
N GLU A 843 2.36 -32.39 -30.34
CA GLU A 843 2.48 -31.04 -29.77
C GLU A 843 1.09 -30.46 -29.41
N LEU A 844 1.03 -29.70 -28.31
CA LEU A 844 -0.20 -29.03 -27.88
C LEU A 844 -0.51 -27.87 -28.83
N VAL A 845 -1.70 -27.90 -29.43
CA VAL A 845 -2.23 -26.81 -30.24
C VAL A 845 -3.04 -25.82 -29.38
N GLY A 846 -3.80 -26.33 -28.40
CA GLY A 846 -4.51 -25.49 -27.43
C GLY A 846 -5.86 -26.06 -26.98
N GLY A 847 -6.64 -25.21 -26.31
CA GLY A 847 -8.01 -25.49 -25.87
C GLY A 847 -9.08 -25.13 -26.92
N LEU A 848 -10.36 -25.16 -26.51
CA LEU A 848 -11.49 -24.87 -27.42
C LEU A 848 -11.37 -23.49 -28.11
N ASP A 849 -11.02 -22.45 -27.36
CA ASP A 849 -11.07 -21.07 -27.85
C ASP A 849 -10.03 -20.84 -28.95
N ILE A 850 -8.82 -21.39 -28.77
CA ILE A 850 -7.75 -21.35 -29.77
C ILE A 850 -8.14 -22.20 -31.00
N VAL A 851 -8.69 -23.39 -30.80
CA VAL A 851 -9.13 -24.24 -31.92
C VAL A 851 -10.24 -23.56 -32.72
N GLN A 852 -11.12 -22.80 -32.07
CA GLN A 852 -12.15 -22.04 -32.75
C GLN A 852 -11.55 -20.88 -33.58
N GLU A 853 -10.60 -20.14 -33.03
CA GLU A 853 -9.87 -19.08 -33.74
C GLU A 853 -9.10 -19.64 -34.96
N LEU A 854 -8.40 -20.76 -34.80
CA LEU A 854 -7.65 -21.42 -35.88
C LEU A 854 -8.54 -21.97 -37.01
N VAL A 855 -9.80 -22.28 -36.71
CA VAL A 855 -10.80 -22.65 -37.74
C VAL A 855 -11.30 -21.41 -38.47
N GLU A 856 -11.52 -20.30 -37.76
CA GLU A 856 -11.96 -19.04 -38.34
C GLU A 856 -10.88 -18.40 -39.24
N THR A 857 -9.60 -18.52 -38.89
CA THR A 857 -8.46 -18.06 -39.70
C THR A 857 -8.09 -19.04 -40.83
N GLY A 858 -8.52 -20.29 -40.74
CA GLY A 858 -8.21 -21.36 -41.70
C GLY A 858 -6.87 -22.07 -41.48
N GLU A 859 -6.08 -21.64 -40.49
CA GLU A 859 -4.75 -22.17 -40.15
C GLU A 859 -4.81 -23.62 -39.64
N LEU A 860 -5.92 -24.04 -39.01
CA LEU A 860 -6.06 -25.42 -38.52
C LEU A 860 -5.96 -26.45 -39.65
N LYS A 861 -6.44 -26.12 -40.86
CA LYS A 861 -6.33 -27.01 -42.02
C LYS A 861 -4.90 -27.12 -42.52
N GLU A 862 -4.11 -26.05 -42.44
CA GLU A 862 -2.70 -26.06 -42.86
C GLU A 862 -1.85 -26.93 -41.94
N MET A 863 -2.14 -26.92 -40.63
CA MET A 863 -1.47 -27.79 -39.65
C MET A 863 -1.77 -29.30 -39.83
N LEU A 864 -2.83 -29.63 -40.58
CA LEU A 864 -3.28 -31.01 -40.82
C LEU A 864 -2.83 -31.60 -42.16
N VAL A 865 -2.23 -30.79 -43.05
CA VAL A 865 -1.55 -31.26 -44.27
C VAL A 865 -0.19 -31.82 -43.87
#